data_AF-A0A813FRK1-F1
#
_entry.id   AF-A0A813FRK1-F1
#
_cell.length_a   1.000
_cell.length_b   1.000
_cell.length_c   1.000
_cell.angle_alpha   90.00
_cell.angle_beta   90.00
_cell.angle_gamma   90.00
#
_symmetry.space_group_name_H-M   'P 1'
#
loop_
_entity.id
_entity.type
_entity.pdbx_description
1 polymer ?
#
loop_
_entity_poly.entity_id
_entity_poly.type
_entity_poly.pdbx_seq_one_letter_code
_entity_poly.pdbx_strand_id
1 'polypeptide(L)'
;MAPMLGNAADLAATEQGGLAVVCTGEGPRIYIVPGLDGDALGPGSGVRSAALAPHLAPCHLSALVFDEEAYFCESLSSLADVYQARILKDWQRSCGGGQRLLVAGSSIGAALACLVSLRLQEAGVRSGLILFDSEVTWPPRAAQDQTCGYDWLGGEAEAALWLARSCGAGSFADEEVRSALATKSQNKVVSGSALLRLQTRAFGQCAGAAASLGIASLQDFQAACAVSGTNIEKLRLLPGSSGSWAPPGLFQGRALLIQRSASDRPAGSSDALQRSVSSYCSCLQVTATSSSPKLEAEAVLDFACGQIKEPDVVPGLVQLARNSGRQEAIALSTLGAPATPGRTCCVYIVPGFDGGAFGESLALAPLLAPCHVAELAYDEEAQQRPSVPSLAALYNRRVLLDLRLNCCHQADDMCEDDEESQCEVILIGHCVGAAVAHQMAVQFQEAGVEVSLAVLSGEVGWPASLAAPGRDSGSDGFPAWCGGTCEAALHLARSLGSADFAAQETKALMQQRSTVCLQKDSVDAGDLDPVTERLLMRTYWELAKQLPEGTSVDDFRLRIAAAGRAMERLRSLCAAGGGFWSDQTFEGPTLMLVPESCSPDEEAGQRATNRLYCRSLDIDHCQGGHDTMLRGHNAPSAAQALMKFSQRRIKGIAVLRDGDSGQTAPNIYLLHDLDGDVAIPGAAHLDVAPMLGPCRVCALVYNREAMASCKSLRELASLYARRILADLVASGGARGGARRLRPGIVLGGSGFGALLAHEMALHIQEAKLRIDVALLLFDAEWPRVKAPDSQMQALRLLARASGALSLAESIEIRPGSSDGDELLCRSFAVFSELQATWWHHWCSSCDPDQDAQLQSFRELVALTRQNVECLSRLVLPESKASRTTVSVAALLLDSAQLELAQSLCSEVEVAQVEKGANSAAVAKALLRFLEGRSFLLPAPVWRPEGADQGPPPGMAKLHEGRGPERPFVYMVHGIDGDVFGAGTSHKTIAPLLEPCRVCAMIYDDEAVACGSLPALAALYNHRILEDIQRCGRSVGGTEGVPVVITGYSFGTVIAHHMALHMQMQGLEVRLVLFDLEVTWPPPADESRLGGYEWLGGEIEATLLIARSMGAHDLANGAMKHFLSQEPDARDVKGLRELTFSEVASRRGMNQELFDVFVDKAGRNMHQLNHIASPWEPPAVFDGEALLVLAPESTEFATCREINAKYCSRMRATYGLGTHYSLLQGEQAVAASQAVKAFLKQPG
;
A
#
# COMPACT_ATOMS: atom_id res chain seq x y z
N MET A 1 15.51 47.60 -16.46
CA MET A 1 15.68 46.77 -15.26
C MET A 1 17.04 46.05 -15.27
N ALA A 2 18.16 46.73 -15.59
CA ALA A 2 19.45 46.07 -15.85
C ALA A 2 20.71 46.71 -15.24
N PRO A 3 20.68 47.28 -14.03
CA PRO A 3 21.93 47.33 -13.25
C PRO A 3 21.71 47.06 -11.75
N MET A 4 21.70 45.78 -11.32
CA MET A 4 21.74 45.39 -9.89
C MET A 4 22.54 44.09 -9.62
N LEU A 5 23.51 43.72 -10.46
CA LEU A 5 24.30 42.49 -10.30
C LEU A 5 25.74 42.72 -9.79
N GLY A 6 25.95 43.70 -8.93
CA GLY A 6 27.29 43.99 -8.38
C GLY A 6 27.74 43.02 -7.27
N ASN A 7 26.81 42.60 -6.40
CA ASN A 7 27.05 41.64 -5.32
C ASN A 7 26.11 40.42 -5.35
N ALA A 8 25.02 40.47 -6.11
CA ALA A 8 24.18 39.29 -6.39
C ALA A 8 24.84 38.30 -7.36
N ALA A 9 25.87 38.73 -8.11
CA ALA A 9 26.61 37.85 -9.03
C ALA A 9 27.41 36.76 -8.29
N ASP A 10 27.89 37.01 -7.07
CA ASP A 10 28.63 36.00 -6.29
C ASP A 10 27.69 34.98 -5.61
N LEU A 11 26.45 35.37 -5.28
CA LEU A 11 25.40 34.46 -4.80
C LEU A 11 24.75 33.69 -5.97
N ALA A 12 24.49 34.33 -7.11
CA ALA A 12 24.01 33.67 -8.32
C ALA A 12 25.04 32.66 -8.89
N ALA A 13 26.35 32.86 -8.64
CA ALA A 13 27.40 31.91 -9.02
C ALA A 13 27.41 30.63 -8.17
N THR A 14 26.68 30.59 -7.04
CA THR A 14 26.62 29.43 -6.13
C THR A 14 25.24 28.76 -6.08
N GLU A 15 24.26 29.27 -6.82
CA GLU A 15 22.96 28.60 -7.04
C GLU A 15 23.11 27.41 -7.99
N GLN A 16 23.41 26.22 -7.44
CA GLN A 16 23.35 24.98 -8.20
C GLN A 16 22.02 24.26 -7.96
N GLY A 17 21.02 24.57 -8.80
CA GLY A 17 19.77 23.80 -8.86
C GLY A 17 18.89 23.91 -7.63
N GLY A 18 18.57 25.15 -7.22
CA GLY A 18 17.60 25.41 -6.16
C GLY A 18 18.12 25.22 -4.73
N LEU A 19 19.45 25.28 -4.56
CA LEU A 19 20.15 25.30 -3.27
C LEU A 19 21.14 26.48 -3.26
N ALA A 20 21.15 27.26 -2.18
CA ALA A 20 22.13 28.30 -1.92
C ALA A 20 23.00 27.92 -0.73
N VAL A 21 24.31 27.80 -0.95
CA VAL A 21 25.27 27.50 0.12
C VAL A 21 25.50 28.76 0.95
N VAL A 22 25.14 28.71 2.24
CA VAL A 22 25.27 29.83 3.18
C VAL A 22 26.66 29.86 3.80
N CYS A 23 27.18 28.69 4.23
CA CYS A 23 28.56 28.55 4.67
C CYS A 23 29.10 27.14 4.41
N THR A 24 30.40 27.03 4.13
CA THR A 24 31.09 25.76 3.90
C THR A 24 31.96 25.38 5.09
N GLY A 25 31.55 24.37 5.84
CA GLY A 25 32.35 23.71 6.88
C GLY A 25 32.49 22.21 6.62
N GLU A 26 33.44 21.56 7.30
CA GLU A 26 33.69 20.10 7.18
C GLU A 26 32.77 19.24 8.05
N GLY A 27 32.00 19.87 8.94
CA GLY A 27 31.11 19.21 9.89
C GLY A 27 29.79 18.72 9.27
N PRO A 28 28.77 18.46 10.12
CA PRO A 28 27.45 18.04 9.69
C PRO A 28 26.85 18.97 8.64
N ARG A 29 26.08 18.38 7.71
CA ARG A 29 25.35 19.14 6.69
C ARG A 29 23.99 19.54 7.22
N ILE A 30 23.70 20.82 7.16
CA ILE A 30 22.44 21.40 7.62
C ILE A 30 21.74 22.03 6.42
N TYR A 31 20.55 21.55 6.10
CA TYR A 31 19.70 22.10 5.05
C TYR A 31 18.56 22.87 5.70
N ILE A 32 18.55 24.20 5.51
CA ILE A 32 17.46 25.06 5.97
C ILE A 32 16.36 25.04 4.92
N VAL A 33 15.19 24.56 5.31
CA VAL A 33 13.95 24.69 4.55
C VAL A 33 13.37 26.07 4.87
N PRO A 34 13.28 26.98 3.89
CA PRO A 34 12.73 28.30 4.13
C PRO A 34 11.25 28.20 4.52
N GLY A 35 10.84 29.00 5.49
CA GLY A 35 9.44 29.32 5.71
C GLY A 35 9.06 30.64 5.02
N LEU A 36 7.85 31.13 5.32
CA LEU A 36 7.40 32.46 4.88
C LEU A 36 8.33 33.61 5.32
N ASP A 37 9.16 33.36 6.34
CA ASP A 37 10.13 34.26 6.93
C ASP A 37 11.47 34.32 6.16
N GLY A 38 11.79 33.29 5.37
CA GLY A 38 13.08 33.12 4.69
C GLY A 38 13.08 33.52 3.22
N ASP A 39 12.00 33.25 2.49
CA ASP A 39 11.93 33.45 1.02
C ASP A 39 11.76 34.91 0.59
N ALA A 40 11.56 35.80 1.57
CA ALA A 40 11.25 37.19 1.30
C ALA A 40 12.42 38.01 0.73
N LEU A 41 13.64 37.55 1.00
CA LEU A 41 14.88 38.28 0.72
C LEU A 41 15.72 37.62 -0.40
N GLY A 42 15.24 36.49 -0.93
CA GLY A 42 16.01 35.62 -1.82
C GLY A 42 16.78 34.53 -1.07
N PRO A 43 17.38 33.59 -1.79
CA PRO A 43 17.97 32.40 -1.18
C PRO A 43 19.19 32.68 -0.29
N GLY A 44 19.25 32.02 0.87
CA GLY A 44 20.33 32.17 1.85
C GLY A 44 20.30 33.46 2.69
N SER A 45 19.41 34.40 2.37
CA SER A 45 19.35 35.73 2.99
C SER A 45 18.30 35.86 4.11
N GLY A 46 17.68 34.75 4.51
CA GLY A 46 16.85 34.71 5.72
C GLY A 46 17.62 35.31 6.89
N VAL A 47 17.07 36.33 7.55
CA VAL A 47 17.78 37.06 8.61
C VAL A 47 18.27 36.13 9.71
N ARG A 48 17.54 35.04 9.94
CA ARG A 48 17.94 33.99 10.89
C ARG A 48 19.06 33.09 10.37
N SER A 49 19.03 32.65 9.10
CA SER A 49 20.13 31.85 8.52
C SER A 49 21.42 32.67 8.45
N ALA A 50 21.32 33.94 8.06
CA ALA A 50 22.44 34.87 8.05
C ALA A 50 23.00 35.14 9.46
N ALA A 51 22.14 35.21 10.48
CA ALA A 51 22.57 35.37 11.87
C ALA A 51 23.17 34.09 12.49
N LEU A 52 22.72 32.90 12.07
CA LEU A 52 23.25 31.61 12.54
C LEU A 52 24.56 31.23 11.83
N ALA A 53 24.73 31.59 10.55
CA ALA A 53 25.84 31.15 9.72
C ALA A 53 27.24 31.43 10.33
N PRO A 54 27.54 32.61 10.91
CA PRO A 54 28.84 32.86 11.53
C PRO A 54 29.15 31.91 12.70
N HIS A 55 28.11 31.42 13.38
CA HIS A 55 28.24 30.52 14.54
C HIS A 55 28.19 29.05 14.14
N LEU A 56 27.63 28.72 12.97
CA LEU A 56 27.61 27.39 12.37
C LEU A 56 28.72 27.19 11.33
N ALA A 57 29.76 28.05 11.32
CA ALA A 57 30.91 27.93 10.42
C ALA A 57 31.58 26.53 10.38
N PRO A 58 31.59 25.71 11.47
CA PRO A 58 32.07 24.32 11.38
C PRO A 58 31.20 23.41 10.51
N CYS A 59 29.94 23.75 10.28
CA CYS A 59 28.97 22.97 9.50
C CYS A 59 28.91 23.43 8.04
N HIS A 60 28.48 22.53 7.16
CA HIS A 60 28.05 22.90 5.82
C HIS A 60 26.58 23.31 5.89
N LEU A 61 26.27 24.59 5.71
CA LEU A 61 24.92 25.14 5.80
C LEU A 61 24.43 25.54 4.41
N SER A 62 23.35 24.93 3.96
CA SER A 62 22.70 25.24 2.69
C SER A 62 21.24 25.62 2.93
N ALA A 63 20.73 26.62 2.23
CA ALA A 63 19.31 26.98 2.22
C ALA A 63 18.66 26.47 0.94
N LEU A 64 17.51 25.83 1.06
CA LEU A 64 16.67 25.50 -0.09
C LEU A 64 16.04 26.77 -0.65
N VAL A 65 15.89 26.84 -1.97
CA VAL A 65 15.38 28.01 -2.67
C VAL A 65 13.99 27.74 -3.20
N PHE A 66 13.03 28.61 -2.90
CA PHE A 66 11.70 28.59 -3.54
C PHE A 66 11.76 29.24 -4.93
N ASP A 67 12.40 28.54 -5.87
CA ASP A 67 12.57 28.92 -7.28
C ASP A 67 11.35 28.54 -8.15
N GLU A 68 11.47 28.66 -9.49
CA GLU A 68 10.36 28.34 -10.41
C GLU A 68 9.86 26.89 -10.29
N GLU A 69 10.75 25.91 -10.12
CA GLU A 69 10.35 24.49 -9.96
C GLU A 69 9.57 24.28 -8.64
N ALA A 70 10.03 24.88 -7.54
CA ALA A 70 9.30 24.88 -6.28
C ALA A 70 7.97 25.64 -6.39
N TYR A 71 7.94 26.75 -7.14
CA TYR A 71 6.75 27.55 -7.40
C TYR A 71 5.68 26.74 -8.17
N PHE A 72 6.05 25.93 -9.16
CA PHE A 72 5.08 25.16 -9.94
C PHE A 72 4.53 23.92 -9.22
N CYS A 73 5.03 23.59 -8.03
CA CYS A 73 4.48 22.50 -7.24
C CYS A 73 2.97 22.69 -7.00
N GLU A 74 2.22 21.60 -7.13
CA GLU A 74 0.77 21.56 -6.92
C GLU A 74 0.38 21.07 -5.53
N SER A 75 1.34 20.69 -4.67
CA SER A 75 1.07 20.25 -3.30
C SER A 75 2.30 20.42 -2.40
N LEU A 76 2.10 20.31 -1.08
CA LEU A 76 3.21 20.23 -0.12
C LEU A 76 4.05 18.98 -0.28
N SER A 77 3.43 17.88 -0.71
CA SER A 77 4.16 16.64 -1.00
C SER A 77 5.12 16.86 -2.17
N SER A 78 4.64 17.37 -3.30
CA SER A 78 5.50 17.57 -4.48
C SER A 78 6.63 18.56 -4.19
N LEU A 79 6.37 19.60 -3.38
CA LEU A 79 7.42 20.51 -2.93
C LEU A 79 8.46 19.82 -2.03
N ALA A 80 8.01 18.97 -1.11
CA ALA A 80 8.91 18.17 -0.27
C ALA A 80 9.74 17.18 -1.11
N ASP A 81 9.17 16.62 -2.17
CA ASP A 81 9.86 15.71 -3.09
C ASP A 81 10.96 16.45 -3.89
N VAL A 82 10.68 17.67 -4.38
CA VAL A 82 11.68 18.55 -5.02
C VAL A 82 12.82 18.87 -4.04
N TYR A 83 12.49 19.26 -2.81
CA TYR A 83 13.49 19.57 -1.79
C TYR A 83 14.31 18.35 -1.36
N GLN A 84 13.67 17.18 -1.23
CA GLN A 84 14.35 15.91 -0.99
C GLN A 84 15.37 15.63 -2.10
N ALA A 85 14.96 15.74 -3.37
CA ALA A 85 15.84 15.48 -4.51
C ALA A 85 17.07 16.40 -4.51
N ARG A 86 16.89 17.69 -4.19
CA ARG A 86 17.98 18.67 -4.08
C ARG A 86 18.94 18.31 -2.96
N ILE A 87 18.42 18.01 -1.77
CA ILE A 87 19.22 17.57 -0.61
C ILE A 87 20.04 16.33 -0.94
N LEU A 88 19.42 15.31 -1.54
CA LEU A 88 20.10 14.06 -1.89
C LEU A 88 21.21 14.30 -2.92
N LYS A 89 20.94 15.12 -3.95
CA LYS A 89 21.91 15.48 -4.98
C LYS A 89 23.14 16.20 -4.41
N ASP A 90 22.94 17.17 -3.52
CA ASP A 90 24.05 17.88 -2.87
C ASP A 90 24.82 17.00 -1.88
N TRP A 91 24.10 16.21 -1.07
CA TRP A 91 24.69 15.28 -0.10
C TRP A 91 25.54 14.20 -0.77
N GLN A 92 25.04 13.61 -1.86
CA GLN A 92 25.75 12.58 -2.64
C GLN A 92 27.00 13.13 -3.33
N ARG A 93 26.96 14.37 -3.84
CA ARG A 93 28.10 15.00 -4.51
C ARG A 93 29.27 15.24 -3.57
N SER A 94 28.97 15.49 -2.31
CA SER A 94 29.93 16.09 -1.40
C SER A 94 30.46 15.15 -0.32
N CYS A 95 29.78 14.03 -0.09
CA CYS A 95 30.08 13.15 1.03
C CYS A 95 30.02 11.68 0.58
N GLY A 96 31.08 10.91 0.82
CA GLY A 96 31.07 9.44 0.69
C GLY A 96 30.22 8.72 1.75
N GLY A 97 28.98 9.19 2.00
CA GLY A 97 28.01 8.58 2.91
C GLY A 97 28.24 8.76 4.42
N GLY A 98 29.36 9.34 4.85
CA GLY A 98 29.74 9.38 6.28
C GLY A 98 29.27 10.58 7.11
N GLN A 99 28.85 11.69 6.48
CA GLN A 99 28.47 12.91 7.20
C GLN A 99 26.99 12.91 7.61
N ARG A 100 26.72 13.38 8.83
CA ARG A 100 25.35 13.55 9.35
C ARG A 100 24.62 14.63 8.54
N LEU A 101 23.36 14.33 8.23
CA LEU A 101 22.45 15.21 7.51
C LEU A 101 21.38 15.72 8.49
N LEU A 102 21.18 17.03 8.52
CA LEU A 102 20.21 17.71 9.36
C LEU A 102 19.31 18.57 8.46
N VAL A 103 18.00 18.49 8.68
CA VAL A 103 17.02 19.35 8.02
C VAL A 103 16.46 20.30 9.07
N ALA A 104 16.47 21.59 8.79
CA ALA A 104 16.06 22.61 9.73
C ALA A 104 14.95 23.49 9.16
N GLY A 105 13.96 23.88 9.96
CA GLY A 105 12.87 24.74 9.51
C GLY A 105 12.33 25.66 10.61
N SER A 106 11.82 26.82 10.19
CA SER A 106 11.08 27.78 11.03
C SER A 106 9.72 28.09 10.41
N SER A 107 8.76 28.48 11.25
CA SER A 107 7.37 28.78 10.89
C SER A 107 6.77 27.69 9.98
N ILE A 108 6.22 28.05 8.83
CA ILE A 108 5.74 27.11 7.81
C ILE A 108 6.85 26.16 7.31
N GLY A 109 8.09 26.64 7.25
CA GLY A 109 9.26 25.84 6.92
C GLY A 109 9.50 24.70 7.93
N ALA A 110 8.99 24.77 9.16
CA ALA A 110 9.06 23.68 10.14
C ALA A 110 8.23 22.46 9.70
N ALA A 111 7.02 22.70 9.18
CA ALA A 111 6.16 21.65 8.63
C ALA A 111 6.79 21.02 7.39
N LEU A 112 7.35 21.84 6.51
CA LEU A 112 8.03 21.36 5.30
C LEU A 112 9.36 20.64 5.62
N ALA A 113 10.12 21.11 6.61
CA ALA A 113 11.29 20.39 7.13
C ALA A 113 10.93 19.00 7.67
N CYS A 114 9.82 18.90 8.40
CA CYS A 114 9.32 17.61 8.86
C CYS A 114 8.97 16.68 7.68
N LEU A 115 8.29 17.19 6.64
CA LEU A 115 8.01 16.41 5.43
C LEU A 115 9.26 15.95 4.71
N VAL A 116 10.19 16.86 4.48
CA VAL A 116 11.45 16.54 3.80
C VAL A 116 12.22 15.49 4.60
N SER A 117 12.25 15.59 5.93
CA SER A 117 12.84 14.56 6.81
C SER A 117 12.12 13.22 6.73
N LEU A 118 10.79 13.19 6.65
CA LEU A 118 10.02 11.95 6.44
C LEU A 118 10.33 11.34 5.08
N ARG A 119 10.40 12.14 4.02
CA ARG A 119 10.78 11.68 2.68
C ARG A 119 12.19 11.11 2.65
N LEU A 120 13.15 11.78 3.30
CA LEU A 120 14.51 11.25 3.45
C LEU A 120 14.52 9.92 4.21
N GLN A 121 13.73 9.78 5.28
CA GLN A 121 13.55 8.53 6.01
C GLN A 121 12.97 7.42 5.11
N GLU A 122 11.96 7.72 4.29
CA GLU A 122 11.38 6.77 3.32
C GLU A 122 12.42 6.31 2.28
N ALA A 123 13.33 7.20 1.88
CA ALA A 123 14.46 6.89 1.01
C ALA A 123 15.62 6.17 1.73
N GLY A 124 15.46 5.81 3.01
CA GLY A 124 16.48 5.15 3.81
C GLY A 124 17.64 6.05 4.24
N VAL A 125 17.51 7.37 4.11
CA VAL A 125 18.52 8.35 4.52
C VAL A 125 18.28 8.77 5.96
N ARG A 126 19.30 8.57 6.80
CA ARG A 126 19.28 8.98 8.20
C ARG A 126 19.47 10.50 8.28
N SER A 127 18.39 11.23 8.61
CA SER A 127 18.44 12.66 8.91
C SER A 127 18.15 12.95 10.38
N GLY A 128 18.64 14.08 10.90
CA GLY A 128 18.08 14.73 12.08
C GLY A 128 17.18 15.91 11.70
N LEU A 129 16.23 16.26 12.55
CA LEU A 129 15.29 17.37 12.34
C LEU A 129 15.55 18.48 13.36
N ILE A 130 15.59 19.74 12.91
CA ILE A 130 15.73 20.92 13.78
C ILE A 130 14.54 21.84 13.53
N LEU A 131 13.82 22.20 14.59
CA LEU A 131 12.65 23.06 14.54
C LEU A 131 12.90 24.31 15.38
N PHE A 132 12.80 25.47 14.75
CA PHE A 132 13.07 26.74 15.41
C PHE A 132 11.78 27.46 15.81
N ASP A 133 11.47 27.45 17.12
CA ASP A 133 10.47 28.29 17.79
C ASP A 133 9.07 28.33 17.13
N SER A 134 8.66 27.25 16.44
CA SER A 134 7.49 27.28 15.55
C SER A 134 6.65 26.01 15.64
N GLU A 135 5.33 26.18 15.65
CA GLU A 135 4.38 25.06 15.56
C GLU A 135 4.54 24.34 14.23
N VAL A 136 4.44 23.01 14.25
CA VAL A 136 4.44 22.16 13.05
C VAL A 136 2.99 22.06 12.57
N THR A 137 2.38 23.21 12.33
CA THR A 137 0.99 23.32 11.86
C THR A 137 0.98 24.14 10.59
N TRP A 138 0.41 23.59 9.52
CA TRP A 138 0.11 24.39 8.33
C TRP A 138 -1.13 25.22 8.63
N PRO A 139 -1.13 26.55 8.39
CA PRO A 139 -2.31 27.36 8.68
C PRO A 139 -3.49 26.89 7.80
N PRO A 140 -4.64 26.49 8.39
CA PRO A 140 -5.79 26.03 7.63
C PRO A 140 -6.40 27.17 6.79
N ARG A 141 -6.85 26.85 5.57
CA ARG A 141 -7.45 27.76 4.57
C ARG A 141 -8.88 28.20 4.95
N ALA A 142 -9.54 27.48 5.87
CA ALA A 142 -10.98 27.57 6.12
C ALA A 142 -11.38 27.81 7.58
N ALA A 143 -10.45 27.85 8.54
CA ALA A 143 -10.77 28.15 9.93
C ALA A 143 -10.13 29.47 10.35
N GLN A 144 -10.93 30.34 10.97
CA GLN A 144 -10.53 31.48 11.80
C GLN A 144 -9.76 31.02 13.05
N ASP A 145 -8.81 30.08 12.89
CA ASP A 145 -8.13 29.45 14.01
C ASP A 145 -6.91 30.27 14.41
N GLN A 146 -6.83 30.56 15.70
CA GLN A 146 -6.10 31.67 16.30
C GLN A 146 -4.59 31.43 16.43
N THR A 147 -4.02 30.40 15.81
CA THR A 147 -2.63 29.98 16.04
C THR A 147 -1.60 30.97 15.49
N CYS A 148 -1.95 31.75 14.45
CA CYS A 148 -1.17 32.91 14.02
C CYS A 148 -1.72 34.26 14.55
N GLY A 149 -2.80 34.24 15.33
CA GLY A 149 -3.37 35.41 16.01
C GLY A 149 -4.07 36.45 15.13
N TYR A 150 -4.10 36.31 13.79
CA TYR A 150 -4.79 37.27 12.91
C TYR A 150 -5.22 36.73 11.54
N ASP A 151 -6.41 37.16 11.06
CA ASP A 151 -6.83 36.95 9.66
C ASP A 151 -5.85 37.55 8.65
N TRP A 152 -5.79 36.91 7.49
CA TRP A 152 -4.99 37.26 6.32
C TRP A 152 -5.02 38.75 5.97
N LEU A 153 -3.85 39.40 5.97
CA LEU A 153 -3.70 40.82 5.63
C LEU A 153 -3.44 41.06 4.13
N GLY A 154 -3.13 40.02 3.36
CA GLY A 154 -2.66 40.07 1.97
C GLY A 154 -1.18 39.73 1.85
N GLY A 155 -0.74 39.14 0.72
CA GLY A 155 0.61 38.59 0.57
C GLY A 155 1.70 39.61 0.82
N GLU A 156 1.63 40.75 0.13
CA GLU A 156 2.62 41.81 0.28
C GLU A 156 2.56 42.53 1.64
N ALA A 157 1.39 42.58 2.27
CA ALA A 157 1.23 43.23 3.58
C ALA A 157 1.89 42.39 4.68
N GLU A 158 1.66 41.08 4.65
CA GLU A 158 2.34 40.14 5.55
C GLU A 158 3.83 40.14 5.28
N ALA A 159 4.26 40.09 4.02
CA ALA A 159 5.66 40.18 3.66
C ALA A 159 6.35 41.43 4.25
N ALA A 160 5.71 42.61 4.16
CA ALA A 160 6.26 43.84 4.72
C ALA A 160 6.42 43.79 6.25
N LEU A 161 5.43 43.22 6.95
CA LEU A 161 5.46 43.06 8.41
C LEU A 161 6.51 42.03 8.84
N TRP A 162 6.65 40.94 8.08
CA TRP A 162 7.67 39.92 8.29
C TRP A 162 9.07 40.48 8.09
N LEU A 163 9.32 41.18 6.97
CA LEU A 163 10.61 41.83 6.71
C LEU A 163 10.96 42.85 7.80
N ALA A 164 10.00 43.64 8.26
CA ALA A 164 10.20 44.56 9.37
C ALA A 164 10.61 43.82 10.66
N ARG A 165 9.90 42.74 11.03
CA ARG A 165 10.20 41.92 12.21
C ARG A 165 11.59 41.29 12.11
N SER A 166 11.94 40.74 10.95
CA SER A 166 13.25 40.14 10.69
C SER A 166 14.38 41.18 10.76
N CYS A 167 14.12 42.41 10.35
CA CYS A 167 15.04 43.53 10.47
C CYS A 167 15.02 44.22 11.86
N GLY A 168 14.51 43.55 12.90
CA GLY A 168 14.51 44.04 14.29
C GLY A 168 13.37 45.01 14.65
N ALA A 169 12.46 45.32 13.74
CA ALA A 169 11.29 46.18 13.98
C ALA A 169 10.06 45.36 14.44
N GLY A 170 10.26 44.40 15.34
CA GLY A 170 9.20 43.49 15.81
C GLY A 170 8.04 44.20 16.51
N SER A 171 8.33 45.17 17.38
CA SER A 171 7.30 45.96 18.08
C SER A 171 6.39 46.74 17.13
N PHE A 172 6.96 47.29 16.05
CA PHE A 172 6.21 47.95 14.98
C PHE A 172 5.30 46.95 14.26
N ALA A 173 5.84 45.80 13.86
CA ALA A 173 5.05 44.78 13.17
C ALA A 173 3.87 44.30 14.05
N ASP A 174 4.11 44.09 15.35
CA ASP A 174 3.08 43.68 16.31
C ASP A 174 2.02 44.76 16.54
N GLU A 175 2.40 46.04 16.52
CA GLU A 175 1.46 47.17 16.59
C GLU A 175 0.61 47.29 15.32
N GLU A 176 1.21 47.14 14.14
CA GLU A 176 0.48 47.19 12.87
C GLU A 176 -0.47 46.00 12.71
N VAL A 177 -0.06 44.80 13.10
CA VAL A 177 -0.96 43.62 13.16
C VAL A 177 -2.14 43.91 14.08
N ARG A 178 -1.88 44.39 15.31
CA ARG A 178 -2.95 44.74 16.27
C ARG A 178 -3.87 45.85 15.75
N SER A 179 -3.32 46.84 15.06
CA SER A 179 -4.07 47.93 14.45
C SER A 179 -4.96 47.45 13.29
N ALA A 180 -4.41 46.59 12.42
CA ALA A 180 -5.16 45.94 11.35
C ALA A 180 -6.26 45.03 11.90
N LEU A 181 -5.99 44.30 12.99
CA LEU A 181 -6.99 43.50 13.71
C LEU A 181 -8.10 44.35 14.33
N ALA A 182 -7.75 45.47 14.97
CA ALA A 182 -8.71 46.33 15.66
C ALA A 182 -9.68 47.04 14.70
N THR A 183 -9.30 47.17 13.42
CA THR A 183 -10.09 47.87 12.38
C THR A 183 -11.00 46.94 11.56
N LYS A 184 -11.05 45.63 11.88
CA LYS A 184 -11.74 44.54 11.16
C LYS A 184 -13.27 44.55 11.06
N SER A 185 -13.95 45.69 11.22
CA SER A 185 -15.39 45.71 10.89
C SER A 185 -15.69 45.53 9.39
N GLN A 186 -14.67 45.44 8.53
CA GLN A 186 -14.82 45.12 7.10
C GLN A 186 -13.68 44.20 6.65
N ASN A 187 -13.98 42.98 6.22
CA ASN A 187 -13.08 42.02 5.58
C ASN A 187 -12.36 42.61 4.33
N LYS A 188 -11.39 43.50 4.51
CA LYS A 188 -10.63 44.11 3.40
C LYS A 188 -9.16 43.76 3.54
N VAL A 189 -8.68 42.97 2.58
CA VAL A 189 -7.25 42.77 2.28
C VAL A 189 -6.57 44.14 2.15
N VAL A 190 -5.43 44.32 2.81
CA VAL A 190 -4.66 45.58 2.76
C VAL A 190 -4.09 45.72 1.35
N SER A 191 -4.68 46.61 0.55
CA SER A 191 -4.35 46.80 -0.86
C SER A 191 -4.19 48.28 -1.23
N GLY A 192 -3.56 48.53 -2.38
CA GLY A 192 -3.38 49.87 -2.94
C GLY A 192 -2.59 50.83 -2.02
N SER A 193 -3.16 52.01 -1.77
CA SER A 193 -2.48 53.07 -0.99
C SER A 193 -2.25 52.73 0.49
N ALA A 194 -3.01 51.80 1.05
CA ALA A 194 -2.80 51.32 2.42
C ALA A 194 -1.55 50.44 2.50
N LEU A 195 -1.38 49.54 1.54
CA LEU A 195 -0.22 48.66 1.41
C LEU A 195 1.08 49.45 1.21
N LEU A 196 1.09 50.42 0.29
CA LEU A 196 2.26 51.29 0.06
C LEU A 196 2.65 52.08 1.31
N ARG A 197 1.67 52.55 2.09
CA ARG A 197 1.93 53.23 3.37
C ARG A 197 2.50 52.29 4.42
N LEU A 198 2.00 51.05 4.49
CA LEU A 198 2.53 50.02 5.37
C LEU A 198 3.98 49.69 5.02
N GLN A 199 4.28 49.39 3.75
CA GLN A 199 5.63 49.12 3.25
C GLN A 199 6.59 50.30 3.53
N THR A 200 6.14 51.54 3.30
CA THR A 200 6.95 52.74 3.57
C THR A 200 7.26 52.90 5.06
N ARG A 201 6.27 52.67 5.93
CA ARG A 201 6.47 52.74 7.39
C ARG A 201 7.36 51.60 7.89
N ALA A 202 7.13 50.39 7.40
CA ALA A 202 7.94 49.20 7.70
C ALA A 202 9.41 49.45 7.36
N PHE A 203 9.69 49.87 6.12
CA PHE A 203 11.06 50.23 5.72
C PHE A 203 11.64 51.35 6.57
N GLY A 204 10.86 52.39 6.88
CA GLY A 204 11.31 53.48 7.75
C GLY A 204 11.73 53.03 9.16
N GLN A 205 11.12 51.98 9.70
CA GLN A 205 11.51 51.40 10.99
C GLN A 205 12.75 50.51 10.91
N CYS A 206 13.03 49.94 9.73
CA CYS A 206 13.99 48.85 9.61
C CYS A 206 15.11 49.08 8.58
N ALA A 207 15.18 50.26 7.94
CA ALA A 207 16.10 50.56 6.85
C ALA A 207 17.57 50.27 7.17
N GLY A 208 18.03 50.59 8.39
CA GLY A 208 19.42 50.36 8.80
C GLY A 208 19.80 48.87 8.85
N ALA A 209 18.90 48.03 9.36
CA ALA A 209 19.09 46.57 9.39
C ALA A 209 18.82 45.93 8.01
N ALA A 210 17.83 46.44 7.27
CA ALA A 210 17.51 45.98 5.92
C ALA A 210 18.69 46.19 4.94
N ALA A 211 19.46 47.28 5.11
CA ALA A 211 20.67 47.51 4.33
C ALA A 211 21.73 46.41 4.50
N SER A 212 21.81 45.79 5.68
CA SER A 212 22.72 44.66 5.93
C SER A 212 22.32 43.37 5.20
N LEU A 213 21.07 43.33 4.72
CA LEU A 213 20.49 42.24 3.94
C LEU A 213 20.46 42.58 2.43
N GLY A 214 21.11 43.67 2.02
CA GLY A 214 21.12 44.12 0.62
C GLY A 214 19.92 44.95 0.18
N ILE A 215 18.98 45.26 1.08
CA ILE A 215 17.86 46.17 0.80
C ILE A 215 18.31 47.60 1.08
N ALA A 216 18.87 48.27 0.07
CA ALA A 216 19.44 49.61 0.22
C ALA A 216 18.39 50.73 0.13
N SER A 217 17.23 50.46 -0.46
CA SER A 217 16.20 51.46 -0.73
C SER A 217 14.78 50.98 -0.44
N LEU A 218 13.84 51.91 -0.34
CA LEU A 218 12.40 51.59 -0.24
C LEU A 218 11.93 50.79 -1.46
N GLN A 219 12.48 51.08 -2.65
CA GLN A 219 12.14 50.36 -3.87
C GLN A 219 12.59 48.90 -3.79
N ASP A 220 13.78 48.63 -3.24
CA ASP A 220 14.26 47.27 -3.00
C ASP A 220 13.38 46.55 -1.98
N PHE A 221 12.95 47.25 -0.93
CA PHE A 221 12.07 46.70 0.09
C PHE A 221 10.70 46.33 -0.48
N GLN A 222 10.15 47.18 -1.35
CA GLN A 222 8.88 46.91 -2.05
C GLN A 222 9.01 45.74 -3.02
N ALA A 223 10.12 45.66 -3.77
CA ALA A 223 10.38 44.53 -4.66
C ALA A 223 10.50 43.21 -3.88
N ALA A 224 11.22 43.23 -2.74
CA ALA A 224 11.28 42.09 -1.82
C ALA A 224 9.87 41.71 -1.34
N CYS A 225 9.07 42.67 -0.87
CA CYS A 225 7.68 42.42 -0.45
C CYS A 225 6.81 41.78 -1.54
N ALA A 226 6.96 42.21 -2.80
CA ALA A 226 6.19 41.69 -3.92
C ALA A 226 6.52 40.22 -4.23
N VAL A 227 7.81 39.88 -4.30
CA VAL A 227 8.27 38.50 -4.50
C VAL A 227 7.84 37.62 -3.33
N SER A 228 8.09 38.08 -2.10
CA SER A 228 7.66 37.42 -0.86
C SER A 228 6.16 37.17 -0.86
N GLY A 229 5.37 38.19 -1.19
CA GLY A 229 3.91 38.13 -1.14
C GLY A 229 3.37 37.08 -2.10
N THR A 230 3.95 37.01 -3.30
CA THR A 230 3.61 36.00 -4.30
C THR A 230 3.95 34.59 -3.82
N ASN A 231 5.12 34.39 -3.20
CA ASN A 231 5.54 33.11 -2.64
C ASN A 231 4.66 32.69 -1.45
N ILE A 232 4.34 33.62 -0.55
CA ILE A 232 3.44 33.41 0.59
C ILE A 232 2.06 32.99 0.10
N GLU A 233 1.52 33.70 -0.90
CA GLU A 233 0.24 33.34 -1.51
C GLU A 233 0.31 31.94 -2.11
N LYS A 234 1.34 31.64 -2.90
CA LYS A 234 1.48 30.32 -3.52
C LYS A 234 1.56 29.19 -2.49
N LEU A 235 2.41 29.33 -1.47
CA LEU A 235 2.52 28.35 -0.37
C LEU A 235 1.19 28.14 0.34
N ARG A 236 0.41 29.21 0.58
CA ARG A 236 -0.94 29.08 1.15
C ARG A 236 -1.95 28.43 0.22
N LEU A 237 -1.77 28.53 -1.09
CA LEU A 237 -2.67 27.93 -2.07
C LEU A 237 -2.42 26.43 -2.29
N LEU A 238 -1.27 25.88 -1.86
CA LEU A 238 -0.96 24.46 -2.05
C LEU A 238 -2.01 23.55 -1.35
N PRO A 239 -2.70 22.65 -2.10
CA PRO A 239 -3.56 21.60 -1.58
C PRO A 239 -2.93 20.83 -0.41
N GLY A 240 -3.73 20.61 0.63
CA GLY A 240 -3.26 20.20 1.96
C GLY A 240 -3.43 21.32 2.99
N SER A 241 -3.49 22.58 2.55
CA SER A 241 -3.71 23.74 3.42
C SER A 241 -5.15 23.93 3.91
N SER A 242 -6.17 23.22 3.42
CA SER A 242 -7.58 23.52 3.75
C SER A 242 -8.17 22.85 5.00
N GLY A 243 -7.42 22.02 5.71
CA GLY A 243 -7.77 21.46 7.02
C GLY A 243 -6.55 21.41 7.95
N SER A 244 -6.69 20.92 9.19
CA SER A 244 -5.52 20.70 10.07
C SER A 244 -4.57 19.72 9.41
N TRP A 245 -3.52 20.26 8.82
CA TRP A 245 -2.57 19.46 8.08
C TRP A 245 -1.49 18.97 9.02
N ALA A 246 -1.27 17.66 9.02
CA ALA A 246 -0.20 16.97 9.74
C ALA A 246 0.74 16.25 8.74
N PRO A 247 2.04 16.15 8.99
CA PRO A 247 2.90 15.27 8.18
C PRO A 247 2.37 13.83 8.18
N PRO A 248 2.29 13.12 7.03
CA PRO A 248 1.79 11.76 6.96
C PRO A 248 2.85 10.77 7.45
N GLY A 249 3.09 10.69 8.76
CA GLY A 249 4.09 9.77 9.32
C GLY A 249 4.64 10.21 10.66
N LEU A 250 5.36 9.31 11.31
CA LEU A 250 6.16 9.60 12.50
C LEU A 250 7.63 9.60 12.10
N PHE A 251 8.30 10.73 12.31
CA PHE A 251 9.73 10.84 12.10
C PHE A 251 10.45 10.10 13.22
N GLN A 252 11.17 9.04 12.86
CA GLN A 252 11.86 8.14 13.78
C GLN A 252 13.27 8.64 14.14
N GLY A 253 13.76 9.68 13.45
CA GLY A 253 15.05 10.30 13.73
C GLY A 253 15.03 11.17 15.00
N ARG A 254 16.22 11.65 15.38
CA ARG A 254 16.35 12.66 16.45
C ARG A 254 15.79 13.99 15.96
N ALA A 255 14.98 14.64 16.79
CA ALA A 255 14.50 15.99 16.56
C ALA A 255 14.98 16.94 17.67
N LEU A 256 15.37 18.16 17.31
CA LEU A 256 15.71 19.25 18.22
C LEU A 256 14.69 20.37 18.06
N LEU A 257 13.97 20.71 19.13
CA LEU A 257 13.12 21.89 19.20
C LEU A 257 13.83 22.99 19.99
N ILE A 258 14.18 24.08 19.31
CA ILE A 258 14.79 25.27 19.93
C ILE A 258 13.70 26.28 20.22
N GLN A 259 13.35 26.45 21.49
CA GLN A 259 12.34 27.41 21.95
C GLN A 259 13.00 28.70 22.44
N ARG A 260 12.40 29.86 22.13
CA ARG A 260 12.78 31.13 22.76
C ARG A 260 12.37 31.14 24.23
N SER A 261 13.18 31.79 25.07
CA SER A 261 12.95 31.96 26.50
C SER A 261 11.49 32.28 26.84
N ALA A 262 10.96 31.60 27.86
CA ALA A 262 9.58 31.74 28.33
C ALA A 262 9.19 33.17 28.75
N SER A 263 10.16 34.06 28.99
CA SER A 263 9.92 35.49 29.25
C SER A 263 9.22 36.20 28.10
N ASP A 264 9.38 35.71 26.88
CA ASP A 264 8.94 36.37 25.66
C ASP A 264 7.63 35.77 25.11
N ARG A 265 7.10 34.74 25.78
CA ARG A 265 5.94 33.96 25.34
C ARG A 265 4.79 34.02 26.36
N PRO A 266 3.52 34.00 25.92
CA PRO A 266 2.39 33.82 26.82
C PRO A 266 2.51 32.48 27.58
N ALA A 267 2.18 32.48 28.87
CA ALA A 267 2.18 31.28 29.69
C ALA A 267 1.33 30.17 29.05
N GLY A 268 1.88 28.96 28.93
CA GLY A 268 1.22 27.78 28.34
C GLY A 268 1.50 27.51 26.84
N SER A 269 2.08 28.46 26.11
CA SER A 269 2.41 28.27 24.68
C SER A 269 3.59 27.31 24.45
N SER A 270 4.54 27.22 25.39
CA SER A 270 5.68 26.29 25.31
C SER A 270 5.23 24.83 25.31
N ASP A 271 4.25 24.50 26.17
CA ASP A 271 3.73 23.14 26.32
C ASP A 271 2.83 22.75 25.14
N ALA A 272 2.10 23.71 24.56
CA ALA A 272 1.32 23.48 23.34
C ALA A 272 2.24 23.17 22.15
N LEU A 273 3.31 23.95 21.99
CA LEU A 273 4.29 23.74 20.94
C LEU A 273 5.01 22.39 21.10
N GLN A 274 5.47 22.05 22.31
CA GLN A 274 6.11 20.76 22.56
C GLN A 274 5.17 19.60 22.27
N ARG A 275 3.89 19.67 22.69
CA ARG A 275 2.88 18.64 22.38
C ARG A 275 2.68 18.47 20.87
N SER A 276 2.55 19.59 20.15
CA SER A 276 2.40 19.57 18.69
C SER A 276 3.61 18.96 17.97
N VAL A 277 4.83 19.14 18.46
CA VAL A 277 6.03 18.54 17.83
C VAL A 277 6.16 17.06 18.18
N SER A 278 5.86 16.69 19.42
CA SER A 278 5.94 15.30 19.91
C SER A 278 4.97 14.35 19.18
N SER A 279 3.88 14.85 18.59
CA SER A 279 3.00 14.02 17.76
C SER A 279 3.65 13.59 16.44
N TYR A 280 4.73 14.25 16.00
CA TYR A 280 5.40 13.99 14.72
C TYR A 280 6.80 13.39 14.85
N CYS A 281 7.42 13.42 16.02
CA CYS A 281 8.79 12.95 16.24
C CYS A 281 8.84 11.97 17.42
N SER A 282 9.39 10.77 17.22
CA SER A 282 9.52 9.78 18.31
C SER A 282 10.60 10.15 19.33
N CYS A 283 11.60 10.94 18.93
CA CYS A 283 12.77 11.27 19.77
C CYS A 283 13.01 12.78 19.78
N LEU A 284 12.19 13.52 20.53
CA LEU A 284 12.26 14.99 20.65
C LEU A 284 13.15 15.43 21.82
N GLN A 285 14.21 16.19 21.50
CA GLN A 285 15.00 16.96 22.47
C GLN A 285 14.54 18.42 22.43
N VAL A 286 14.14 18.97 23.58
CA VAL A 286 13.72 20.37 23.69
C VAL A 286 14.85 21.17 24.35
N THR A 287 15.22 22.31 23.78
CA THR A 287 16.19 23.23 24.37
C THR A 287 15.62 24.64 24.34
N ALA A 288 15.51 25.27 25.50
CA ALA A 288 15.14 26.67 25.61
C ALA A 288 16.41 27.53 25.56
N THR A 289 16.50 28.45 24.61
CA THR A 289 17.62 29.38 24.48
C THR A 289 17.13 30.81 24.66
N SER A 290 18.02 31.71 25.09
CA SER A 290 17.75 33.14 24.90
C SER A 290 17.70 33.44 23.39
N SER A 291 17.13 34.59 23.00
CA SER A 291 17.04 35.04 21.61
C SER A 291 18.39 35.35 20.93
N SER A 292 19.49 34.81 21.47
CA SER A 292 20.85 34.93 20.96
C SER A 292 21.12 33.85 19.88
N PRO A 293 21.39 34.24 18.62
CA PRO A 293 21.75 33.31 17.54
C PRO A 293 22.94 32.41 17.90
N LYS A 294 23.85 32.90 18.75
CA LYS A 294 24.99 32.12 19.25
C LYS A 294 24.55 30.90 20.07
N LEU A 295 23.59 31.06 20.98
CA LEU A 295 23.10 29.94 21.81
C LEU A 295 22.26 28.96 20.98
N GLU A 296 21.48 29.48 20.02
CA GLU A 296 20.77 28.63 19.06
C GLU A 296 21.76 27.75 18.27
N ALA A 297 22.85 28.35 17.77
CA ALA A 297 23.90 27.64 17.05
C ALA A 297 24.66 26.64 17.94
N GLU A 298 24.95 26.96 19.20
CA GLU A 298 25.55 26.03 20.16
C GLU A 298 24.65 24.80 20.39
N ALA A 299 23.34 24.99 20.57
CA ALA A 299 22.39 23.89 20.71
C ALA A 299 22.33 23.01 19.45
N VAL A 300 22.38 23.62 18.25
CA VAL A 300 22.45 22.89 16.98
C VAL A 300 23.74 22.08 16.88
N LEU A 301 24.89 22.65 17.24
CA LEU A 301 26.19 21.96 17.21
C LEU A 301 26.26 20.80 18.20
N ASP A 302 25.75 20.98 19.42
CA ASP A 302 25.68 19.93 20.44
C ASP A 302 24.79 18.77 19.97
N PHE A 303 23.64 19.09 19.40
CA PHE A 303 22.73 18.11 18.82
C PHE A 303 23.39 17.34 17.66
N ALA A 304 24.06 18.08 16.77
CA ALA A 304 24.74 17.55 15.60
C ALA A 304 25.94 16.67 15.97
N CYS A 305 26.62 16.92 17.10
CA CYS A 305 27.80 16.20 17.56
C CYS A 305 27.50 15.01 18.50
N GLY A 306 26.35 14.97 19.19
CA GLY A 306 26.06 13.94 20.20
C GLY A 306 26.09 12.49 19.67
N GLN A 307 26.67 11.55 20.42
CA GLN A 307 26.65 10.12 20.08
C GLN A 307 25.21 9.58 20.10
N ILE A 308 24.79 8.87 19.06
CA ILE A 308 23.46 8.26 18.96
C ILE A 308 23.55 6.90 19.66
N LYS A 309 22.79 6.67 20.73
CA LYS A 309 22.46 5.31 21.17
C LYS A 309 21.25 4.87 20.34
N GLU A 310 21.43 3.84 19.52
CA GLU A 310 20.42 3.34 18.59
C GLU A 310 19.33 2.56 19.36
N PRO A 311 18.03 2.77 19.07
CA PRO A 311 17.00 1.78 19.36
C PRO A 311 16.99 0.71 18.26
N ASP A 312 17.03 -0.58 18.64
CA ASP A 312 16.97 -1.70 17.70
C ASP A 312 15.60 -1.75 16.98
N VAL A 313 15.61 -1.73 15.64
CA VAL A 313 14.39 -1.79 14.82
C VAL A 313 14.30 -3.14 14.12
N VAL A 314 13.27 -3.94 14.45
CA VAL A 314 12.98 -5.25 13.84
C VAL A 314 12.37 -5.08 12.43
N PRO A 315 12.96 -5.68 11.36
CA PRO A 315 12.55 -5.48 9.97
C PRO A 315 11.11 -5.90 9.59
N GLY A 316 10.50 -6.88 10.29
CA GLY A 316 9.17 -7.40 9.95
C GLY A 316 8.00 -6.46 10.27
N LEU A 317 8.14 -5.63 11.31
CA LEU A 317 7.12 -4.66 11.74
C LEU A 317 7.03 -3.41 10.83
N VAL A 318 8.05 -3.17 10.01
CA VAL A 318 8.14 -2.01 9.12
C VAL A 318 7.20 -2.15 7.92
N GLN A 319 6.84 -3.37 7.52
CA GLN A 319 6.01 -3.61 6.33
C GLN A 319 4.52 -3.28 6.55
N LEU A 320 4.00 -3.49 7.76
CA LEU A 320 2.65 -3.06 8.18
C LEU A 320 2.56 -1.54 8.41
N ALA A 321 3.63 -0.91 8.91
CA ALA A 321 3.69 0.53 9.16
C ALA A 321 3.81 1.38 7.88
N ARG A 322 4.27 0.79 6.76
CA ARG A 322 4.50 1.48 5.47
C ARG A 322 3.23 1.85 4.69
N ASN A 323 2.04 1.36 5.08
CA ASN A 323 0.82 1.49 4.27
C ASN A 323 -0.23 2.53 4.71
N SER A 324 -0.03 3.30 5.78
CA SER A 324 -0.71 4.60 5.94
C SER A 324 -0.19 5.34 7.16
N GLY A 325 0.31 6.56 6.96
CA GLY A 325 0.88 7.43 7.99
C GLY A 325 -0.15 8.18 8.84
N ARG A 326 0.35 8.76 9.95
CA ARG A 326 -0.29 9.49 11.08
C ARG A 326 -0.85 8.67 12.24
N GLN A 327 -0.39 8.98 13.45
CA GLN A 327 -0.97 8.51 14.71
C GLN A 327 -1.02 9.67 15.69
N GLU A 328 -2.10 9.75 16.45
CA GLU A 328 -2.08 10.16 17.85
C GLU A 328 -2.70 9.05 18.70
N ALA A 329 -2.19 8.96 19.93
CA ALA A 329 -2.86 8.41 21.08
C ALA A 329 -3.18 9.59 22.00
N ILE A 330 -4.40 9.65 22.57
CA ILE A 330 -4.72 10.05 23.97
C ILE A 330 -6.24 9.90 24.16
N ALA A 331 -6.64 8.84 24.86
CA ALA A 331 -7.84 8.76 25.70
C ALA A 331 -7.75 7.64 26.77
N LEU A 332 -6.55 7.15 27.11
CA LEU A 332 -6.35 6.08 28.11
C LEU A 332 -5.32 6.50 29.14
N SER A 333 -5.69 7.43 30.01
CA SER A 333 -4.92 7.74 31.23
C SER A 333 -5.85 8.00 32.41
N THR A 334 -6.71 7.02 32.72
CA THR A 334 -7.37 6.93 34.03
C THR A 334 -7.83 5.51 34.24
N LEU A 335 -6.99 4.69 34.89
CA LEU A 335 -7.36 3.61 35.82
C LEU A 335 -6.06 2.94 36.26
N GLY A 336 -5.50 3.43 37.37
CA GLY A 336 -4.35 2.81 38.01
C GLY A 336 -4.78 1.58 38.80
N ALA A 337 -4.31 0.41 38.39
CA ALA A 337 -4.20 -0.75 39.25
C ALA A 337 -2.85 -1.45 38.99
N PRO A 338 -2.11 -1.87 40.02
CA PRO A 338 -0.82 -2.53 39.85
C PRO A 338 -1.03 -3.97 39.35
N ALA A 339 -0.51 -4.29 38.16
CA ALA A 339 -0.55 -5.64 37.60
C ALA A 339 0.51 -6.55 38.27
N THR A 340 0.10 -7.76 38.67
CA THR A 340 0.98 -8.85 39.11
C THR A 340 1.75 -9.47 37.95
N PRO A 341 3.02 -9.90 38.13
CA PRO A 341 3.86 -10.43 37.06
C PRO A 341 3.41 -11.83 36.64
N GLY A 342 2.82 -11.93 35.45
CA GLY A 342 2.46 -13.17 34.75
C GLY A 342 2.01 -12.81 33.32
N ARG A 343 2.13 -13.74 32.36
CA ARG A 343 1.78 -13.50 30.94
C ARG A 343 0.47 -12.73 30.81
N THR A 344 0.55 -11.47 30.42
CA THR A 344 -0.59 -10.59 30.26
C THR A 344 -1.19 -10.83 28.88
N CYS A 345 -2.47 -11.18 28.82
CA CYS A 345 -3.22 -11.19 27.57
C CYS A 345 -3.72 -9.77 27.28
N CYS A 346 -3.61 -9.36 26.02
CA CYS A 346 -4.00 -8.03 25.54
C CYS A 346 -5.31 -8.17 24.74
N VAL A 347 -6.43 -7.68 25.29
CA VAL A 347 -7.77 -7.78 24.72
C VAL A 347 -8.17 -6.45 24.06
N TYR A 348 -8.52 -6.49 22.78
CA TYR A 348 -8.95 -5.31 22.03
C TYR A 348 -10.38 -5.47 21.54
N ILE A 349 -11.24 -4.52 21.91
CA ILE A 349 -12.63 -4.47 21.46
C ILE A 349 -12.71 -3.64 20.19
N VAL A 350 -13.18 -4.27 19.11
CA VAL A 350 -13.38 -3.65 17.80
C VAL A 350 -14.83 -3.16 17.72
N PRO A 351 -15.07 -1.85 17.58
CA PRO A 351 -16.41 -1.28 17.64
C PRO A 351 -17.27 -1.74 16.46
N GLY A 352 -18.54 -2.07 16.75
CA GLY A 352 -19.57 -2.28 15.75
C GLY A 352 -20.30 -0.98 15.39
N PHE A 353 -21.47 -1.10 14.77
CA PHE A 353 -22.35 0.03 14.45
C PHE A 353 -23.07 0.61 15.67
N ASP A 354 -23.15 -0.17 16.75
CA ASP A 354 -23.48 0.28 18.10
C ASP A 354 -22.41 1.24 18.68
N GLY A 355 -21.25 1.29 18.02
CA GLY A 355 -20.25 2.35 18.07
C GLY A 355 -19.52 2.47 19.40
N GLY A 356 -19.73 1.55 20.35
CA GLY A 356 -19.30 1.75 21.74
C GLY A 356 -19.83 3.05 22.36
N ALA A 357 -20.70 3.80 21.66
CA ALA A 357 -21.06 5.19 21.99
C ALA A 357 -21.88 5.28 23.28
N PHE A 358 -22.42 4.14 23.71
CA PHE A 358 -23.15 3.95 24.96
C PHE A 358 -22.47 2.94 25.92
N GLY A 359 -21.22 2.54 25.62
CA GLY A 359 -20.33 1.84 26.55
C GLY A 359 -20.69 0.39 26.91
N GLU A 360 -21.49 -0.29 26.09
CA GLU A 360 -21.93 -1.67 26.41
C GLU A 360 -20.79 -2.69 26.29
N SER A 361 -19.97 -2.56 25.25
CA SER A 361 -18.71 -3.30 25.08
C SER A 361 -17.73 -3.04 26.23
N LEU A 362 -17.61 -1.78 26.66
CA LEU A 362 -16.78 -1.35 27.79
C LEU A 362 -17.19 -2.01 29.12
N ALA A 363 -18.41 -2.53 29.25
CA ALA A 363 -18.81 -3.29 30.43
C ALA A 363 -17.99 -4.59 30.62
N LEU A 364 -17.35 -5.10 29.55
CA LEU A 364 -16.42 -6.23 29.64
C LEU A 364 -15.08 -5.85 30.28
N ALA A 365 -14.62 -4.60 30.13
CA ALA A 365 -13.30 -4.18 30.61
C ALA A 365 -13.06 -4.44 32.11
N PRO A 366 -13.96 -4.05 33.04
CA PRO A 366 -13.77 -4.36 34.47
C PRO A 366 -13.88 -5.86 34.80
N LEU A 367 -14.56 -6.66 33.96
CA LEU A 367 -14.73 -8.10 34.16
C LEU A 367 -13.55 -8.92 33.62
N LEU A 368 -12.80 -8.34 32.69
CA LEU A 368 -11.58 -8.89 32.10
C LEU A 368 -10.32 -8.27 32.73
N ALA A 369 -10.43 -7.72 33.95
CA ALA A 369 -9.33 -7.05 34.66
C ALA A 369 -7.99 -7.80 34.78
N PRO A 370 -7.90 -9.15 34.71
CA PRO A 370 -6.61 -9.84 34.62
C PRO A 370 -5.87 -9.59 33.28
N CYS A 371 -6.56 -9.04 32.29
CA CYS A 371 -6.06 -8.73 30.96
C CYS A 371 -5.96 -7.21 30.78
N HIS A 372 -5.07 -6.76 29.89
CA HIS A 372 -5.10 -5.39 29.41
C HIS A 372 -6.24 -5.26 28.40
N VAL A 373 -7.25 -4.42 28.69
CA VAL A 373 -8.43 -4.27 27.82
C VAL A 373 -8.48 -2.86 27.24
N ALA A 374 -8.53 -2.75 25.92
CA ALA A 374 -8.66 -1.47 25.22
C ALA A 374 -9.76 -1.53 24.15
N GLU A 375 -10.59 -0.49 24.08
CA GLU A 375 -11.56 -0.32 22.99
C GLU A 375 -10.95 0.56 21.89
N LEU A 376 -11.11 0.14 20.63
CA LEU A 376 -10.65 0.91 19.48
C LEU A 376 -11.68 1.98 19.12
N ALA A 377 -11.28 3.25 19.06
CA ALA A 377 -12.20 4.33 18.71
C ALA A 377 -12.61 4.31 17.23
N TYR A 378 -13.88 4.56 16.92
CA TYR A 378 -14.37 4.82 15.55
C TYR A 378 -14.44 6.34 15.29
N ASP A 379 -13.28 6.97 15.23
CA ASP A 379 -13.11 8.42 15.05
C ASP A 379 -13.17 8.85 13.56
N GLU A 380 -12.93 10.13 13.29
CA GLU A 380 -12.93 10.69 11.93
C GLU A 380 -11.94 9.98 11.00
N GLU A 381 -10.81 9.52 11.52
CA GLU A 381 -9.81 8.79 10.73
C GLU A 381 -10.35 7.42 10.31
N ALA A 382 -11.03 6.71 11.22
CA ALA A 382 -11.72 5.46 10.92
C ALA A 382 -12.85 5.69 9.88
N GLN A 383 -13.59 6.80 9.99
CA GLN A 383 -14.66 7.16 9.05
C GLN A 383 -14.14 7.41 7.63
N GLN A 384 -12.95 7.98 7.48
CA GLN A 384 -12.35 8.29 6.18
C GLN A 384 -11.85 7.05 5.43
N ARG A 385 -11.73 5.89 6.08
CA ARG A 385 -11.21 4.68 5.43
C ARG A 385 -12.15 4.22 4.31
N PRO A 386 -11.64 3.90 3.11
CA PRO A 386 -12.48 3.58 1.95
C PRO A 386 -12.92 2.10 1.89
N SER A 387 -12.36 1.22 2.73
CA SER A 387 -12.69 -0.21 2.76
C SER A 387 -12.49 -0.87 4.13
N VAL A 388 -13.12 -2.02 4.37
CA VAL A 388 -12.92 -2.83 5.60
C VAL A 388 -11.44 -3.22 5.81
N PRO A 389 -10.69 -3.69 4.80
CA PRO A 389 -9.25 -3.96 4.96
C PRO A 389 -8.43 -2.73 5.38
N SER A 390 -8.76 -1.55 4.85
CA SER A 390 -8.07 -0.31 5.23
C SER A 390 -8.41 0.16 6.65
N LEU A 391 -9.63 -0.10 7.12
CA LEU A 391 -10.03 0.15 8.50
C LEU A 391 -9.36 -0.83 9.48
N ALA A 392 -9.33 -2.13 9.12
CA ALA A 392 -8.61 -3.15 9.87
C ALA A 392 -7.11 -2.83 9.99
N ALA A 393 -6.48 -2.35 8.91
CA ALA A 393 -5.08 -1.95 8.93
C ALA A 393 -4.81 -0.77 9.89
N LEU A 394 -5.72 0.22 9.93
CA LEU A 394 -5.66 1.31 10.90
C LEU A 394 -5.74 0.77 12.34
N TYR A 395 -6.69 -0.12 12.60
CA TYR A 395 -6.90 -0.70 13.92
C TYR A 395 -5.74 -1.59 14.37
N ASN A 396 -5.19 -2.42 13.49
CA ASN A 396 -3.97 -3.19 13.77
C ASN A 396 -2.80 -2.30 14.14
N ARG A 397 -2.65 -1.16 13.46
CA ARG A 397 -1.64 -0.16 13.81
C ARG A 397 -1.85 0.45 15.20
N ARG A 398 -3.10 0.68 15.63
CA ARG A 398 -3.42 1.16 16.99
C ARG A 398 -3.07 0.11 18.05
N VAL A 399 -3.42 -1.14 17.81
CA VAL A 399 -3.05 -2.28 18.66
C VAL A 399 -1.53 -2.39 18.82
N LEU A 400 -0.78 -2.36 17.71
CA LEU A 400 0.69 -2.47 17.76
C LEU A 400 1.38 -1.34 18.52
N LEU A 401 0.84 -0.11 18.46
CA LEU A 401 1.36 0.99 19.28
C LEU A 401 1.08 0.80 20.77
N ASP A 402 -0.14 0.40 21.10
CA ASP A 402 -0.53 0.17 22.49
C ASP A 402 0.30 -0.97 23.11
N LEU A 403 0.52 -2.06 22.36
CA LEU A 403 1.44 -3.13 22.76
C LEU A 403 2.86 -2.60 23.01
N ARG A 404 3.39 -1.74 22.15
CA ARG A 404 4.72 -1.14 22.37
C ARG A 404 4.74 -0.29 23.65
N LEU A 405 3.78 0.61 23.83
CA LEU A 405 3.76 1.52 24.98
C LEU A 405 3.62 0.75 26.31
N ASN A 406 2.79 -0.30 26.34
CA ASN A 406 2.53 -1.04 27.57
C ASN A 406 3.57 -2.13 27.86
N CYS A 407 4.20 -2.73 26.84
CA CYS A 407 5.26 -3.71 27.04
C CYS A 407 6.64 -3.08 27.30
N CYS A 408 6.94 -1.88 26.77
CA CYS A 408 8.25 -1.25 26.94
C CYS A 408 8.49 -0.70 28.36
N HIS A 409 7.45 -0.32 29.12
CA HIS A 409 7.63 0.24 30.47
C HIS A 409 8.07 -0.77 31.53
N GLN A 410 8.09 -2.08 31.23
CA GLN A 410 8.62 -3.10 32.14
C GLN A 410 10.05 -3.57 31.79
N ALA A 411 10.60 -3.13 30.65
CA ALA A 411 11.85 -3.67 30.11
C ALA A 411 13.13 -2.92 30.55
N ASP A 412 13.02 -1.70 31.10
CA ASP A 412 14.19 -0.88 31.45
C ASP A 412 15.03 -1.42 32.64
N ASP A 413 14.58 -2.49 33.32
CA ASP A 413 15.27 -3.09 34.49
C ASP A 413 15.58 -4.60 34.36
N MET A 414 15.38 -5.22 33.18
CA MET A 414 15.56 -6.66 32.96
C MET A 414 16.55 -6.94 31.81
N CYS A 415 17.54 -7.81 32.06
CA CYS A 415 18.69 -8.12 31.19
C CYS A 415 18.34 -8.45 29.72
N GLU A 416 19.27 -8.12 28.82
CA GLU A 416 19.28 -8.28 27.35
C GLU A 416 19.11 -9.73 26.81
N ASP A 417 18.79 -10.73 27.64
CA ASP A 417 18.80 -12.16 27.27
C ASP A 417 17.45 -12.89 27.44
N ASP A 418 16.38 -12.23 27.90
CA ASP A 418 15.08 -12.92 28.10
C ASP A 418 14.26 -12.96 26.78
N GLU A 419 14.10 -14.18 26.24
CA GLU A 419 13.33 -14.50 25.04
C GLU A 419 11.97 -13.78 25.01
N GLU A 420 11.69 -13.14 23.86
CA GLU A 420 10.48 -12.36 23.55
C GLU A 420 9.23 -12.86 24.28
N SER A 421 8.77 -12.09 25.26
CA SER A 421 7.50 -12.32 25.93
C SER A 421 6.36 -12.05 24.94
N GLN A 422 5.93 -13.09 24.24
CA GLN A 422 4.82 -13.04 23.29
C GLN A 422 3.52 -12.67 24.04
N CYS A 423 3.00 -11.44 23.88
CA CYS A 423 1.62 -11.09 24.29
C CYS A 423 0.65 -11.73 23.30
N GLU A 424 -0.28 -12.55 23.79
CA GLU A 424 -1.42 -13.02 23.00
C GLU A 424 -2.43 -11.89 22.84
N VAL A 425 -2.76 -11.57 21.59
CA VAL A 425 -3.75 -10.55 21.24
C VAL A 425 -5.12 -11.22 21.06
N ILE A 426 -6.13 -10.81 21.83
CA ILE A 426 -7.52 -11.24 21.63
C ILE A 426 -8.31 -10.10 21.01
N LEU A 427 -8.81 -10.29 19.79
CA LEU A 427 -9.70 -9.33 19.13
C LEU A 427 -11.15 -9.72 19.38
N ILE A 428 -11.93 -8.81 19.96
CA ILE A 428 -13.36 -8.99 20.22
C ILE A 428 -14.15 -8.11 19.26
N GLY A 429 -14.94 -8.72 18.37
CA GLY A 429 -15.84 -7.99 17.48
C GLY A 429 -17.31 -8.29 17.78
N HIS A 430 -18.13 -7.25 17.93
CA HIS A 430 -19.59 -7.36 18.10
C HIS A 430 -20.31 -6.92 16.83
N CYS A 431 -21.27 -7.71 16.34
CA CYS A 431 -22.03 -7.42 15.13
C CYS A 431 -21.13 -7.07 13.91
N VAL A 432 -21.23 -5.87 13.30
CA VAL A 432 -20.32 -5.45 12.19
C VAL A 432 -18.86 -5.37 12.62
N GLY A 433 -18.59 -5.12 13.91
CA GLY A 433 -17.24 -5.15 14.45
C GLY A 433 -16.58 -6.52 14.30
N ALA A 434 -17.36 -7.62 14.20
CA ALA A 434 -16.84 -8.96 13.95
C ALA A 434 -16.15 -9.10 12.58
N ALA A 435 -16.70 -8.46 11.55
CA ALA A 435 -16.12 -8.46 10.21
C ALA A 435 -14.79 -7.68 10.17
N VAL A 436 -14.72 -6.54 10.86
CA VAL A 436 -13.48 -5.75 10.99
C VAL A 436 -12.45 -6.52 11.84
N ALA A 437 -12.87 -7.12 12.96
CA ALA A 437 -12.01 -7.92 13.83
C ALA A 437 -11.44 -9.17 13.13
N HIS A 438 -12.23 -9.83 12.29
CA HIS A 438 -11.73 -10.92 11.45
C HIS A 438 -10.68 -10.45 10.46
N GLN A 439 -10.94 -9.36 9.73
CA GLN A 439 -9.98 -8.82 8.79
C GLN A 439 -8.68 -8.35 9.47
N MET A 440 -8.79 -7.83 10.70
CA MET A 440 -7.64 -7.54 11.58
C MET A 440 -6.87 -8.81 11.93
N ALA A 441 -7.57 -9.88 12.34
CA ALA A 441 -6.98 -11.16 12.72
C ALA A 441 -6.24 -11.82 11.55
N VAL A 442 -6.80 -11.78 10.34
CA VAL A 442 -6.12 -12.26 9.11
C VAL A 442 -4.83 -11.49 8.86
N GLN A 443 -4.85 -10.16 8.94
CA GLN A 443 -3.65 -9.33 8.77
C GLN A 443 -2.59 -9.58 9.85
N PHE A 444 -2.99 -9.82 11.10
CA PHE A 444 -2.05 -10.21 12.18
C PHE A 444 -1.47 -11.61 11.96
N GLN A 445 -2.28 -12.55 11.49
CA GLN A 445 -1.82 -13.90 11.12
C GLN A 445 -0.78 -13.83 9.99
N GLU A 446 -1.02 -13.03 8.96
CA GLU A 446 -0.05 -12.78 7.87
C GLU A 446 1.26 -12.14 8.38
N ALA A 447 1.17 -11.37 9.46
CA ALA A 447 2.31 -10.73 10.12
C ALA A 447 3.06 -11.65 11.10
N GLY A 448 2.57 -12.88 11.33
CA GLY A 448 3.12 -13.80 12.32
C GLY A 448 2.85 -13.42 13.78
N VAL A 449 1.85 -12.57 14.04
CA VAL A 449 1.41 -12.22 15.40
C VAL A 449 0.42 -13.27 15.89
N GLU A 450 0.62 -13.79 17.09
CA GLU A 450 -0.33 -14.72 17.71
C GLU A 450 -1.60 -13.95 18.11
N VAL A 451 -2.66 -14.18 17.35
CA VAL A 451 -3.96 -13.54 17.53
C VAL A 451 -5.06 -14.60 17.71
N SER A 452 -6.00 -14.31 18.59
CA SER A 452 -7.23 -15.07 18.80
C SER A 452 -8.43 -14.15 18.52
N LEU A 453 -9.50 -14.69 17.94
CA LEU A 453 -10.68 -13.93 17.57
C LEU A 453 -11.87 -14.34 18.45
N ALA A 454 -12.62 -13.38 18.96
CA ALA A 454 -13.90 -13.61 19.61
C ALA A 454 -15.00 -12.82 18.91
N VAL A 455 -16.05 -13.53 18.48
CA VAL A 455 -17.20 -12.99 17.76
C VAL A 455 -18.39 -12.99 18.71
N LEU A 456 -18.90 -11.81 19.03
CA LEU A 456 -20.05 -11.60 19.89
C LEU A 456 -21.28 -11.36 19.02
N SER A 457 -22.29 -12.25 19.07
CA SER A 457 -23.60 -12.05 18.42
C SER A 457 -23.52 -11.48 16.99
N GLY A 458 -22.74 -12.12 16.10
CA GLY A 458 -22.51 -11.60 14.75
C GLY A 458 -21.97 -12.62 13.76
N GLU A 459 -22.05 -12.26 12.47
CA GLU A 459 -21.45 -13.00 11.37
C GLU A 459 -20.21 -12.25 10.87
N VAL A 460 -19.10 -12.99 10.73
CA VAL A 460 -17.83 -12.49 10.19
C VAL A 460 -17.95 -12.10 8.72
N GLY A 461 -18.70 -12.89 7.95
CA GLY A 461 -19.09 -12.53 6.59
C GLY A 461 -20.44 -11.85 6.63
N TRP A 462 -20.48 -10.53 6.45
CA TRP A 462 -21.76 -9.83 6.31
C TRP A 462 -22.41 -10.26 4.99
N PRO A 463 -23.49 -11.06 5.00
CA PRO A 463 -24.03 -11.56 3.76
C PRO A 463 -24.66 -10.39 3.01
N ALA A 464 -24.21 -10.17 1.77
CA ALA A 464 -24.81 -9.20 0.86
C ALA A 464 -26.33 -9.40 0.70
N SER A 465 -26.86 -10.59 1.05
CA SER A 465 -28.29 -10.89 1.08
C SER A 465 -29.09 -10.15 2.17
N LEU A 466 -28.46 -9.63 3.24
CA LEU A 466 -29.14 -8.72 4.19
C LEU A 466 -29.29 -7.29 3.60
N ALA A 467 -28.56 -6.96 2.54
CA ALA A 467 -28.73 -5.73 1.76
C ALA A 467 -29.71 -5.87 0.59
N ALA A 468 -30.17 -7.09 0.26
CA ALA A 468 -31.11 -7.33 -0.83
C ALA A 468 -32.56 -7.08 -0.37
N PRO A 469 -33.34 -6.19 -1.04
CA PRO A 469 -34.75 -5.99 -0.75
C PRO A 469 -35.53 -7.25 -1.13
N GLY A 470 -36.12 -7.97 -0.17
CA GLY A 470 -37.18 -8.95 -0.48
C GLY A 470 -37.16 -10.30 0.25
N ARG A 471 -36.31 -10.53 1.25
CA ARG A 471 -36.56 -11.66 2.18
C ARG A 471 -37.50 -11.20 3.29
N ASP A 472 -38.71 -11.75 3.30
CA ASP A 472 -39.61 -11.76 4.45
C ASP A 472 -38.95 -12.59 5.58
N SER A 473 -37.98 -12.02 6.29
CA SER A 473 -37.54 -12.59 7.56
C SER A 473 -38.66 -12.37 8.58
N GLY A 474 -39.22 -13.48 9.07
CA GLY A 474 -40.26 -13.46 10.08
C GLY A 474 -39.85 -12.66 11.33
N SER A 475 -40.84 -11.91 11.82
CA SER A 475 -41.01 -11.22 13.10
C SER A 475 -40.01 -10.18 13.62
N ASP A 476 -38.68 -10.27 13.47
CA ASP A 476 -37.79 -9.41 14.31
C ASP A 476 -36.62 -8.71 13.60
N GLY A 477 -36.42 -8.96 12.31
CA GLY A 477 -35.34 -8.36 11.51
C GLY A 477 -35.57 -6.90 11.14
N PHE A 478 -34.60 -6.03 11.44
CA PHE A 478 -34.61 -4.63 11.02
C PHE A 478 -34.53 -4.52 9.49
N PRO A 479 -35.45 -3.81 8.82
CA PRO A 479 -35.19 -3.37 7.47
C PRO A 479 -34.09 -2.31 7.55
N ALA A 480 -32.90 -2.61 6.99
CA ALA A 480 -31.74 -1.73 6.77
C ALA A 480 -32.02 -0.45 5.93
N TRP A 481 -33.13 0.23 6.18
CA TRP A 481 -33.70 1.20 5.26
C TRP A 481 -34.03 2.56 5.90
N CYS A 482 -33.97 2.76 7.22
CA CYS A 482 -34.59 3.94 7.86
C CYS A 482 -33.72 5.21 7.91
N GLY A 483 -32.55 5.22 7.28
CA GLY A 483 -31.54 6.27 7.48
C GLY A 483 -30.71 5.99 8.73
N GLY A 484 -29.41 6.25 8.67
CA GLY A 484 -28.47 5.82 9.72
C GLY A 484 -28.82 6.38 11.09
N THR A 485 -29.30 7.63 11.16
CA THR A 485 -29.68 8.29 12.42
C THR A 485 -30.92 7.68 13.06
N CYS A 486 -31.94 7.31 12.27
CA CYS A 486 -33.13 6.65 12.81
C CYS A 486 -32.82 5.25 13.34
N GLU A 487 -31.99 4.50 12.62
CA GLU A 487 -31.58 3.15 13.02
C GLU A 487 -30.75 3.19 14.30
N ALA A 488 -29.81 4.13 14.42
CA ALA A 488 -29.05 4.33 15.64
C ALA A 488 -29.96 4.67 16.83
N ALA A 489 -30.98 5.51 16.64
CA ALA A 489 -31.95 5.85 17.68
C ALA A 489 -32.75 4.62 18.16
N LEU A 490 -33.26 3.83 17.22
CA LEU A 490 -34.08 2.65 17.55
C LEU A 490 -33.25 1.51 18.13
N HIS A 491 -32.02 1.33 17.64
CA HIS A 491 -31.10 0.35 18.20
C HIS A 491 -30.78 0.69 19.66
N LEU A 492 -30.47 1.96 19.94
CA LEU A 492 -30.24 2.40 21.31
C LEU A 492 -31.46 2.16 22.20
N ALA A 493 -32.67 2.40 21.68
CA ALA A 493 -33.88 2.14 22.45
C ALA A 493 -34.04 0.66 22.81
N ARG A 494 -33.76 -0.25 21.87
CA ARG A 494 -33.76 -1.70 22.15
C ARG A 494 -32.73 -2.07 23.18
N SER A 495 -31.50 -1.60 23.01
CA SER A 495 -30.41 -1.95 23.91
C SER A 495 -30.76 -1.48 25.31
N LEU A 496 -31.24 -0.24 25.49
CA LEU A 496 -31.70 0.32 26.76
C LEU A 496 -33.00 -0.30 27.34
N GLY A 497 -33.48 -1.41 26.78
CA GLY A 497 -34.59 -2.20 27.33
C GLY A 497 -35.98 -1.72 26.90
N SER A 498 -36.04 -0.81 25.92
CA SER A 498 -37.28 -0.26 25.35
C SER A 498 -37.59 -0.92 24.00
N ALA A 499 -37.53 -2.25 23.95
CA ALA A 499 -37.71 -3.03 22.72
C ALA A 499 -39.11 -2.86 22.10
N ASP A 500 -40.16 -2.82 22.93
CA ASP A 500 -41.54 -2.59 22.49
C ASP A 500 -41.70 -1.22 21.81
N PHE A 501 -41.09 -0.18 22.39
CA PHE A 501 -41.06 1.17 21.79
C PHE A 501 -40.35 1.14 20.43
N ALA A 502 -39.16 0.54 20.36
CA ALA A 502 -38.41 0.46 19.11
C ALA A 502 -39.17 -0.33 18.03
N ALA A 503 -39.85 -1.42 18.40
CA ALA A 503 -40.68 -2.21 17.49
C ALA A 503 -41.89 -1.40 16.99
N GLN A 504 -42.57 -0.67 17.89
CA GLN A 504 -43.68 0.21 17.54
C GLN A 504 -43.26 1.32 16.58
N GLU A 505 -42.14 2.00 16.86
CA GLU A 505 -41.62 3.08 16.01
C GLU A 505 -41.10 2.55 14.67
N THR A 506 -40.45 1.39 14.64
CA THR A 506 -40.04 0.72 13.39
C THR A 506 -41.28 0.46 12.51
N LYS A 507 -42.35 -0.08 13.10
CA LYS A 507 -43.61 -0.31 12.39
C LYS A 507 -44.25 0.99 11.90
N ALA A 508 -44.22 2.05 12.70
CA ALA A 508 -44.74 3.37 12.33
C ALA A 508 -43.95 3.98 11.15
N LEU A 509 -42.62 3.90 11.16
CA LEU A 509 -41.75 4.34 10.06
C LEU A 509 -42.03 3.54 8.78
N MET A 510 -42.21 2.22 8.89
CA MET A 510 -42.55 1.38 7.73
C MET A 510 -43.91 1.74 7.13
N GLN A 511 -44.90 2.10 7.95
CA GLN A 511 -46.23 2.51 7.49
C GLN A 511 -46.24 3.90 6.81
N GLN A 512 -45.39 4.82 7.24
CA GLN A 512 -45.30 6.18 6.67
C GLN A 512 -44.57 6.25 5.32
N ARG A 513 -43.82 5.21 4.94
CA ARG A 513 -42.97 5.19 3.73
C ARG A 513 -43.68 4.98 2.40
N SER A 514 -44.98 4.69 2.40
CA SER A 514 -45.73 4.55 1.13
C SER A 514 -45.82 5.85 0.32
N THR A 515 -45.38 6.99 0.87
CA THR A 515 -45.59 8.33 0.25
C THR A 515 -44.37 9.25 0.13
N VAL A 516 -43.21 8.96 0.73
CA VAL A 516 -42.05 9.89 0.72
C VAL A 516 -40.74 9.12 0.53
N CYS A 517 -40.05 9.33 -0.60
CA CYS A 517 -38.68 8.87 -0.80
C CYS A 517 -37.75 9.63 0.16
N LEU A 518 -37.14 8.92 1.10
CA LEU A 518 -36.08 9.46 1.96
C LEU A 518 -34.88 9.81 1.06
N GLN A 519 -34.66 11.11 0.85
CA GLN A 519 -33.38 11.63 0.38
C GLN A 519 -32.32 11.31 1.46
N LYS A 520 -31.10 11.03 1.01
CA LYS A 520 -29.91 10.79 1.84
C LYS A 520 -29.86 11.81 2.99
N ASP A 521 -29.68 11.36 4.24
CA ASP A 521 -29.49 12.21 5.42
C ASP A 521 -28.29 13.15 5.18
N SER A 522 -28.52 14.35 4.64
CA SER A 522 -27.49 15.39 4.51
C SER A 522 -27.38 16.15 5.82
N VAL A 523 -26.82 15.49 6.83
CA VAL A 523 -26.62 16.07 8.18
C VAL A 523 -25.73 17.32 8.15
N ASP A 524 -24.96 17.53 7.08
CA ASP A 524 -24.08 18.69 6.89
C ASP A 524 -24.84 20.03 6.76
N ALA A 525 -26.17 20.01 6.59
CA ALA A 525 -27.00 21.22 6.47
C ALA A 525 -27.66 21.69 7.78
N GLY A 526 -27.50 20.97 8.90
CA GLY A 526 -28.08 21.35 10.20
C GLY A 526 -29.59 21.11 10.37
N ASP A 527 -30.31 20.80 9.29
CA ASP A 527 -31.75 20.49 9.33
C ASP A 527 -31.99 18.98 9.18
N LEU A 528 -32.29 18.31 10.30
CA LEU A 528 -32.80 16.93 10.28
C LEU A 528 -34.22 16.94 9.68
N ASP A 529 -34.58 15.91 8.93
CA ASP A 529 -35.95 15.83 8.44
C ASP A 529 -36.94 15.71 9.62
N PRO A 530 -38.17 16.24 9.50
CA PRO A 530 -39.13 16.26 10.61
C PRO A 530 -39.52 14.88 11.17
N VAL A 531 -39.34 13.81 10.40
CA VAL A 531 -39.61 12.43 10.85
C VAL A 531 -38.46 11.94 11.73
N THR A 532 -37.22 12.10 11.27
CA THR A 532 -36.02 11.79 12.07
C THR A 532 -35.97 12.61 13.34
N GLU A 533 -36.26 13.91 13.27
CA GLU A 533 -36.28 14.77 14.46
C GLU A 533 -37.34 14.30 15.48
N ARG A 534 -38.54 13.96 15.01
CA ARG A 534 -39.61 13.46 15.86
C ARG A 534 -39.25 12.13 16.52
N LEU A 535 -38.63 11.21 15.76
CA LEU A 535 -38.15 9.94 16.31
C LEU A 535 -37.10 10.18 17.39
N LEU A 536 -36.07 11.01 17.12
CA LEU A 536 -35.03 11.33 18.09
C LEU A 536 -35.59 11.90 19.38
N MET A 537 -36.55 12.83 19.29
CA MET A 537 -37.18 13.40 20.49
C MET A 537 -37.97 12.35 21.27
N ARG A 538 -38.74 11.49 20.59
CA ARG A 538 -39.50 10.42 21.26
C ARG A 538 -38.56 9.40 21.92
N THR A 539 -37.50 9.00 21.22
CA THR A 539 -36.46 8.13 21.76
C THR A 539 -35.79 8.77 22.97
N TYR A 540 -35.41 10.05 22.92
CA TYR A 540 -34.82 10.74 24.08
C TYR A 540 -35.74 10.67 25.30
N TRP A 541 -37.03 11.00 25.15
CA TRP A 541 -37.97 11.02 26.26
C TRP A 541 -38.28 9.63 26.82
N GLU A 542 -38.33 8.61 25.95
CA GLU A 542 -38.49 7.22 26.38
C GLU A 542 -37.29 6.76 27.22
N LEU A 543 -36.09 7.13 26.78
CA LEU A 543 -34.84 6.68 27.38
C LEU A 543 -34.30 7.62 28.48
N ALA A 544 -34.96 8.75 28.74
CA ALA A 544 -34.44 9.80 29.63
C ALA A 544 -34.07 9.33 31.05
N LYS A 545 -34.71 8.27 31.55
CA LYS A 545 -34.41 7.67 32.87
C LYS A 545 -33.24 6.67 32.84
N GLN A 546 -32.88 6.19 31.67
CA GLN A 546 -31.85 5.17 31.43
C GLN A 546 -30.56 5.80 30.89
N LEU A 547 -30.65 6.99 30.30
CA LEU A 547 -29.51 7.79 29.89
C LEU A 547 -28.71 8.28 31.12
N PRO A 548 -27.39 8.46 31.01
CA PRO A 548 -26.58 9.04 32.08
C PRO A 548 -27.15 10.36 32.59
N GLU A 549 -27.14 10.58 33.90
CA GLU A 549 -27.59 11.84 34.51
C GLU A 549 -26.87 13.03 33.87
N GLY A 550 -27.63 14.03 33.41
CA GLY A 550 -27.10 15.22 32.74
C GLY A 550 -27.02 15.15 31.22
N THR A 551 -27.42 14.04 30.57
CA THR A 551 -27.48 13.96 29.10
C THR A 551 -28.56 14.92 28.56
N SER A 552 -28.13 16.01 27.92
CA SER A 552 -29.06 16.95 27.29
C SER A 552 -29.64 16.38 25.99
N VAL A 553 -30.75 16.95 25.52
CA VAL A 553 -31.34 16.59 24.21
C VAL A 553 -30.31 16.79 23.08
N ASP A 554 -29.51 17.86 23.15
CA ASP A 554 -28.51 18.17 22.12
C ASP A 554 -27.33 17.19 22.16
N ASP A 555 -26.86 16.80 23.36
CA ASP A 555 -25.82 15.76 23.52
C ASP A 555 -26.33 14.42 22.97
N PHE A 556 -27.58 14.06 23.29
CA PHE A 556 -28.22 12.86 22.75
C PHE A 556 -28.31 12.90 21.22
N ARG A 557 -28.75 14.02 20.63
CA ARG A 557 -28.83 14.22 19.18
C ARG A 557 -27.46 14.08 18.52
N LEU A 558 -26.43 14.71 19.07
CA LEU A 558 -25.06 14.63 18.55
C LEU A 558 -24.52 13.20 18.57
N ARG A 559 -24.73 12.46 19.67
CA ARG A 559 -24.31 11.06 19.80
C ARG A 559 -25.05 10.14 18.84
N ILE A 560 -26.37 10.27 18.71
CA ILE A 560 -27.14 9.45 17.76
C ILE A 560 -26.78 9.80 16.31
N ALA A 561 -26.56 11.07 15.99
CA ALA A 561 -26.12 11.46 14.65
C ALA A 561 -24.71 10.90 14.33
N ALA A 562 -23.78 10.94 15.28
CA ALA A 562 -22.46 10.33 15.14
C ALA A 562 -22.53 8.82 14.96
N ALA A 563 -23.32 8.13 15.79
CA ALA A 563 -23.58 6.70 15.66
C ALA A 563 -24.20 6.38 14.29
N GLY A 564 -25.22 7.13 13.87
CA GLY A 564 -25.88 6.94 12.58
C GLY A 564 -24.95 7.11 11.37
N ARG A 565 -24.04 8.10 11.41
CA ARG A 565 -22.98 8.25 10.39
C ARG A 565 -22.03 7.06 10.38
N ALA A 566 -21.64 6.56 11.56
CA ALA A 566 -20.82 5.36 11.66
C ALA A 566 -21.53 4.12 11.11
N MET A 567 -22.83 3.93 11.42
CA MET A 567 -23.63 2.83 10.88
C MET A 567 -23.68 2.86 9.34
N GLU A 568 -24.03 4.02 8.78
CA GLU A 568 -24.17 4.18 7.32
C GLU A 568 -22.82 4.04 6.62
N ARG A 569 -21.74 4.56 7.24
CA ARG A 569 -20.38 4.40 6.71
C ARG A 569 -19.96 2.94 6.72
N LEU A 570 -20.09 2.24 7.84
CA LEU A 570 -19.75 0.82 7.94
C LEU A 570 -20.56 -0.02 6.94
N ARG A 571 -21.86 0.26 6.78
CA ARG A 571 -22.70 -0.36 5.74
C ARG A 571 -22.17 -0.07 4.34
N SER A 572 -21.80 1.17 4.04
CA SER A 572 -21.23 1.53 2.75
C SER A 572 -19.90 0.84 2.49
N LEU A 573 -19.07 0.62 3.52
CA LEU A 573 -17.80 -0.11 3.41
C LEU A 573 -18.05 -1.59 3.11
N CYS A 574 -19.07 -2.18 3.74
CA CYS A 574 -19.49 -3.55 3.46
C CYS A 574 -20.14 -3.70 2.08
N ALA A 575 -20.89 -2.69 1.60
CA ALA A 575 -21.59 -2.71 0.33
C ALA A 575 -20.69 -2.39 -0.88
N ALA A 576 -19.75 -1.45 -0.73
CA ALA A 576 -18.82 -1.04 -1.78
C ALA A 576 -17.82 -2.15 -2.13
N GLY A 577 -17.55 -3.07 -1.21
CA GLY A 577 -16.67 -4.22 -1.42
C GLY A 577 -17.29 -5.36 -2.25
N GLY A 578 -18.17 -5.06 -3.22
CA GLY A 578 -19.06 -5.97 -3.97
C GLY A 578 -18.45 -7.20 -4.67
N GLY A 579 -17.68 -8.01 -3.96
CA GLY A 579 -16.98 -9.20 -4.45
C GLY A 579 -15.65 -9.51 -3.75
N PHE A 580 -15.22 -8.73 -2.75
CA PHE A 580 -13.91 -8.92 -2.08
C PHE A 580 -14.04 -8.84 -0.55
N TRP A 581 -14.80 -9.76 0.05
CA TRP A 581 -14.34 -10.28 1.34
C TRP A 581 -13.08 -11.09 1.04
N SER A 582 -12.04 -10.99 1.85
CA SER A 582 -10.86 -11.81 1.56
C SER A 582 -11.29 -13.28 1.49
N ASP A 583 -10.93 -13.99 0.42
CA ASP A 583 -11.11 -15.45 0.34
C ASP A 583 -10.22 -16.18 1.39
N GLN A 584 -9.62 -15.42 2.30
CA GLN A 584 -8.67 -15.88 3.29
C GLN A 584 -9.44 -16.31 4.54
N THR A 585 -9.33 -17.59 4.84
CA THR A 585 -9.79 -18.16 6.10
C THR A 585 -8.80 -17.81 7.21
N PHE A 586 -9.29 -17.26 8.32
CA PHE A 586 -8.51 -17.14 9.54
C PHE A 586 -8.30 -18.54 10.13
N GLU A 587 -7.03 -18.90 10.38
CA GLU A 587 -6.63 -20.22 10.86
C GLU A 587 -6.45 -20.26 12.38
N GLY A 588 -6.37 -19.09 13.03
CA GLY A 588 -6.26 -18.99 14.49
C GLY A 588 -7.55 -19.38 15.23
N PRO A 589 -7.47 -19.54 16.58
CA PRO A 589 -8.63 -19.88 17.39
C PRO A 589 -9.69 -18.79 17.31
N THR A 590 -10.93 -19.20 17.09
CA THR A 590 -12.09 -18.31 17.12
C THR A 590 -13.10 -18.81 18.14
N LEU A 591 -13.59 -17.91 19.01
CA LEU A 591 -14.71 -18.16 19.91
C LEU A 591 -15.94 -17.41 19.39
N MET A 592 -17.07 -18.09 19.22
CA MET A 592 -18.37 -17.48 18.93
C MET A 592 -19.24 -17.52 20.18
N LEU A 593 -19.63 -16.35 20.69
CA LEU A 593 -20.55 -16.23 21.80
C LEU A 593 -21.98 -16.02 21.30
N VAL A 594 -22.83 -17.00 21.61
CA VAL A 594 -24.22 -17.05 21.18
C VAL A 594 -25.13 -16.80 22.38
N PRO A 595 -26.10 -15.87 22.30
CA PRO A 595 -27.04 -15.65 23.41
C PRO A 595 -27.93 -16.88 23.61
N GLU A 596 -28.28 -17.21 24.86
CA GLU A 596 -29.17 -18.34 25.20
C GLU A 596 -30.56 -18.24 24.56
N SER A 597 -30.96 -17.03 24.17
CA SER A 597 -32.21 -16.75 23.45
C SER A 597 -32.13 -16.95 21.94
N CYS A 598 -30.93 -17.18 21.38
CA CYS A 598 -30.73 -17.47 19.96
C CYS A 598 -31.44 -18.78 19.60
N SER A 599 -32.25 -18.77 18.55
CA SER A 599 -32.92 -19.98 18.11
C SER A 599 -31.92 -21.00 17.53
N PRO A 600 -32.18 -22.32 17.60
CA PRO A 600 -31.26 -23.32 17.03
C PRO A 600 -30.98 -23.12 15.52
N ASP A 601 -31.98 -22.62 14.78
CA ASP A 601 -31.84 -22.35 13.34
C ASP A 601 -30.95 -21.12 13.08
N GLU A 602 -31.07 -20.08 13.91
CA GLU A 602 -30.23 -18.90 13.86
C GLU A 602 -28.79 -19.21 14.26
N GLU A 603 -28.58 -20.00 15.33
CA GLU A 603 -27.26 -20.49 15.72
C GLU A 603 -26.63 -21.33 14.60
N ALA A 604 -27.39 -22.24 13.98
CA ALA A 604 -26.91 -23.05 12.86
C ALA A 604 -26.52 -22.18 11.66
N GLY A 605 -27.27 -21.12 11.38
CA GLY A 605 -26.95 -20.11 10.37
C GLY A 605 -25.63 -19.40 10.67
N GLN A 606 -25.50 -18.79 11.85
CA GLN A 606 -24.29 -18.07 12.28
C GLN A 606 -23.06 -19.00 12.28
N ARG A 607 -23.22 -20.23 12.76
CA ARG A 607 -22.18 -21.27 12.76
C ARG A 607 -21.74 -21.61 11.34
N ALA A 608 -22.68 -21.79 10.41
CA ALA A 608 -22.37 -22.11 9.02
C ALA A 608 -21.62 -20.96 8.34
N THR A 609 -22.09 -19.72 8.52
CA THR A 609 -21.45 -18.52 7.97
C THR A 609 -20.04 -18.34 8.53
N ASN A 610 -19.86 -18.39 9.85
CA ASN A 610 -18.55 -18.17 10.49
C ASN A 610 -17.53 -19.27 10.16
N ARG A 611 -17.96 -20.52 9.93
CA ARG A 611 -17.07 -21.61 9.48
C ARG A 611 -16.50 -21.43 8.08
N LEU A 612 -17.11 -20.59 7.23
CA LEU A 612 -16.54 -20.26 5.92
C LEU A 612 -15.30 -19.39 6.06
N TYR A 613 -15.18 -18.63 7.15
CA TYR A 613 -14.13 -17.61 7.34
C TYR A 613 -13.16 -17.93 8.48
N CYS A 614 -13.54 -18.81 9.42
CA CYS A 614 -12.72 -19.23 10.56
C CYS A 614 -12.62 -20.76 10.60
N ARG A 615 -11.39 -21.31 10.50
CA ARG A 615 -11.19 -22.77 10.51
C ARG A 615 -11.39 -23.39 11.90
N SER A 616 -10.91 -22.72 12.94
CA SER A 616 -11.08 -23.14 14.33
C SER A 616 -12.17 -22.29 14.98
N LEU A 617 -13.34 -22.89 15.24
CA LEU A 617 -14.50 -22.20 15.77
C LEU A 617 -15.09 -22.95 16.99
N ASP A 618 -14.79 -22.44 18.17
CA ASP A 618 -15.43 -22.80 19.42
C ASP A 618 -16.72 -22.00 19.60
N ILE A 619 -17.72 -22.59 20.28
CA ILE A 619 -19.00 -21.94 20.56
C ILE A 619 -19.27 -22.05 22.05
N ASP A 620 -19.63 -20.94 22.68
CA ASP A 620 -20.11 -20.92 24.07
C ASP A 620 -21.41 -20.09 24.14
N HIS A 621 -22.29 -20.48 25.05
CA HIS A 621 -23.60 -19.85 25.22
C HIS A 621 -23.54 -18.86 26.39
N CYS A 622 -24.11 -17.67 26.19
CA CYS A 622 -24.11 -16.61 27.19
C CYS A 622 -25.53 -16.17 27.55
N GLN A 623 -25.74 -15.82 28.82
CA GLN A 623 -27.04 -15.32 29.27
C GLN A 623 -27.42 -14.02 28.54
N GLY A 624 -28.71 -13.89 28.19
CA GLY A 624 -29.28 -12.68 27.59
C GLY A 624 -29.77 -12.82 26.14
N GLY A 625 -30.29 -11.71 25.62
CA GLY A 625 -30.64 -11.45 24.22
C GLY A 625 -29.45 -10.95 23.40
N HIS A 626 -29.57 -10.97 22.06
CA HIS A 626 -28.59 -10.36 21.15
C HIS A 626 -28.22 -8.92 21.59
N ASP A 627 -29.22 -8.08 21.90
CA ASP A 627 -29.01 -6.69 22.32
C ASP A 627 -28.68 -6.51 23.82
N THR A 628 -28.63 -7.60 24.60
CA THR A 628 -28.51 -7.51 26.08
C THR A 628 -27.42 -8.41 26.67
N MET A 629 -26.70 -9.17 25.84
CA MET A 629 -25.62 -10.07 26.26
C MET A 629 -24.48 -9.33 26.98
N LEU A 630 -24.21 -8.08 26.58
CA LEU A 630 -23.14 -7.24 27.16
C LEU A 630 -23.62 -6.34 28.30
N ARG A 631 -24.87 -6.48 28.76
CA ARG A 631 -25.48 -5.55 29.71
C ARG A 631 -25.63 -6.14 31.11
N GLY A 632 -25.31 -5.31 32.11
CA GLY A 632 -25.64 -5.54 33.51
C GLY A 632 -25.21 -6.92 34.02
N HIS A 633 -26.18 -7.73 34.43
CA HIS A 633 -25.95 -9.05 35.01
C HIS A 633 -25.56 -10.14 33.99
N ASN A 634 -25.66 -9.88 32.68
CA ASN A 634 -25.32 -10.83 31.62
C ASN A 634 -23.84 -10.76 31.20
N ALA A 635 -23.23 -9.57 31.26
CA ALA A 635 -21.83 -9.37 30.88
C ALA A 635 -20.83 -10.31 31.59
N PRO A 636 -21.01 -10.68 32.88
CA PRO A 636 -20.16 -11.67 33.55
C PRO A 636 -20.12 -13.04 32.86
N SER A 637 -21.23 -13.50 32.26
CA SER A 637 -21.29 -14.77 31.53
C SER A 637 -20.42 -14.73 30.27
N ALA A 638 -20.50 -13.63 29.50
CA ALA A 638 -19.66 -13.41 28.32
C ALA A 638 -18.17 -13.27 28.70
N ALA A 639 -17.86 -12.49 29.73
CA ALA A 639 -16.50 -12.36 30.24
C ALA A 639 -15.93 -13.69 30.73
N GLN A 640 -16.72 -14.53 31.41
CA GLN A 640 -16.30 -15.86 31.85
C GLN A 640 -15.95 -16.77 30.67
N ALA A 641 -16.75 -16.76 29.60
CA ALA A 641 -16.47 -17.54 28.40
C ALA A 641 -15.19 -17.06 27.70
N LEU A 642 -14.96 -15.74 27.59
CA LEU A 642 -13.73 -15.15 27.06
C LEU A 642 -12.49 -15.52 27.90
N MET A 643 -12.60 -15.50 29.24
CA MET A 643 -11.52 -15.89 30.14
C MET A 643 -11.21 -17.39 30.07
N LYS A 644 -12.24 -18.23 29.91
CA LYS A 644 -12.08 -19.68 29.70
C LYS A 644 -11.39 -19.98 28.37
N PHE A 645 -11.72 -19.22 27.33
CA PHE A 645 -11.09 -19.31 26.01
C PHE A 645 -9.60 -18.94 26.07
N SER A 646 -9.24 -17.84 26.72
CA SER A 646 -7.83 -17.46 26.90
C SER A 646 -7.04 -18.48 27.75
N GLN A 647 -7.65 -19.06 28.79
CA GLN A 647 -6.97 -20.01 29.68
C GLN A 647 -6.72 -21.39 29.06
N ARG A 648 -7.59 -21.88 28.16
CA ARG A 648 -7.45 -23.21 27.55
C ARG A 648 -6.18 -23.37 26.71
N ARG A 649 -5.63 -22.27 26.20
CA ARG A 649 -4.45 -22.27 25.32
C ARG A 649 -3.11 -22.39 26.05
N ILE A 650 -3.08 -22.10 27.36
CA ILE A 650 -1.83 -21.99 28.15
C ILE A 650 -1.23 -23.37 28.54
N LYS A 651 -1.92 -24.50 28.33
CA LYS A 651 -1.48 -25.82 28.84
C LYS A 651 -1.20 -26.86 27.73
N GLY A 652 0.06 -26.99 27.32
CA GLY A 652 0.56 -28.05 26.42
C GLY A 652 1.56 -29.04 27.05
N ILE A 653 1.94 -28.87 28.32
CA ILE A 653 2.83 -29.76 29.07
C ILE A 653 2.12 -30.10 30.38
N ALA A 654 1.92 -31.39 30.66
CA ALA A 654 1.35 -31.85 31.92
C ALA A 654 2.48 -32.31 32.84
N VAL A 655 2.70 -31.61 33.96
CA VAL A 655 3.62 -32.07 35.00
C VAL A 655 2.96 -33.23 35.73
N LEU A 656 3.51 -34.44 35.57
CA LEU A 656 2.99 -35.65 36.23
C LEU A 656 3.47 -35.76 37.67
N ARG A 657 4.69 -35.27 37.94
CA ARG A 657 5.30 -35.24 39.26
C ARG A 657 6.33 -34.13 39.34
N ASP A 658 6.22 -33.28 40.34
CA ASP A 658 7.26 -32.32 40.69
C ASP A 658 8.29 -32.98 41.62
N GLY A 659 9.58 -32.85 41.31
CA GLY A 659 10.65 -33.40 42.13
C GLY A 659 10.87 -32.57 43.42
N ASP A 660 11.43 -33.19 44.47
CA ASP A 660 11.83 -32.44 45.67
C ASP A 660 12.88 -31.38 45.31
N SER A 661 12.57 -30.12 45.57
CA SER A 661 13.28 -28.91 45.09
C SER A 661 14.69 -28.71 45.65
N GLY A 662 15.32 -29.76 46.22
CA GLY A 662 16.59 -29.69 46.94
C GLY A 662 17.75 -30.48 46.35
N GLN A 663 17.57 -31.30 45.31
CA GLN A 663 18.67 -32.07 44.70
C GLN A 663 18.59 -32.15 43.17
N THR A 664 19.77 -32.27 42.56
CA THR A 664 20.10 -32.17 41.13
C THR A 664 19.60 -33.35 40.29
N ALA A 665 18.28 -33.57 40.26
CA ALA A 665 17.67 -34.63 39.46
C ALA A 665 17.34 -34.13 38.04
N PRO A 666 17.54 -34.95 36.99
CA PRO A 666 17.20 -34.58 35.61
C PRO A 666 15.68 -34.45 35.40
N ASN A 667 15.27 -33.60 34.44
CA ASN A 667 13.88 -33.51 34.00
C ASN A 667 13.60 -34.64 32.99
N ILE A 668 12.57 -35.44 33.26
CA ILE A 668 12.17 -36.57 32.42
C ILE A 668 10.91 -36.18 31.66
N TYR A 669 11.00 -36.18 30.34
CA TYR A 669 9.89 -35.87 29.44
C TYR A 669 9.43 -37.13 28.71
N LEU A 670 8.20 -37.59 29.00
CA LEU A 670 7.60 -38.77 28.41
C LEU A 670 6.61 -38.39 27.31
N LEU A 671 6.79 -38.90 26.10
CA LEU A 671 5.91 -38.66 24.95
C LEU A 671 4.75 -39.65 24.95
N HIS A 672 3.51 -39.15 24.97
CA HIS A 672 2.29 -39.97 25.03
C HIS A 672 1.34 -39.68 23.87
N ASP A 673 0.78 -40.76 23.31
CA ASP A 673 -0.32 -40.73 22.32
C ASP A 673 -1.68 -40.69 23.04
N LEU A 674 -2.64 -39.94 22.51
CA LEU A 674 -4.03 -39.94 22.95
C LEU A 674 -4.92 -40.34 21.77
N ASP A 675 -5.39 -41.58 21.75
CA ASP A 675 -6.49 -41.99 20.87
C ASP A 675 -7.73 -42.36 21.74
N GLY A 676 -8.78 -41.54 21.63
CA GLY A 676 -10.20 -41.94 21.76
C GLY A 676 -10.87 -41.96 23.15
N ASP A 677 -12.14 -41.55 23.18
CA ASP A 677 -13.11 -41.49 24.29
C ASP A 677 -13.43 -42.83 25.01
N VAL A 678 -12.43 -43.56 25.53
CA VAL A 678 -12.66 -44.74 26.39
C VAL A 678 -11.85 -44.62 27.68
N ALA A 679 -12.55 -44.72 28.81
CA ALA A 679 -11.97 -44.71 30.15
C ALA A 679 -10.74 -45.63 30.25
N ILE A 680 -9.61 -45.01 30.63
CA ILE A 680 -8.25 -45.57 30.76
C ILE A 680 -8.24 -46.96 31.42
N PRO A 681 -7.80 -48.02 30.70
CA PRO A 681 -7.31 -49.24 31.32
C PRO A 681 -5.97 -49.61 30.66
N GLY A 682 -4.87 -49.01 31.13
CA GLY A 682 -3.54 -49.27 30.57
C GLY A 682 -2.46 -48.29 31.03
N ALA A 683 -2.45 -47.91 32.30
CA ALA A 683 -1.51 -46.95 32.89
C ALA A 683 -0.12 -47.55 33.21
N ALA A 684 0.42 -48.45 32.38
CA ALA A 684 1.68 -49.15 32.68
C ALA A 684 2.90 -48.20 32.75
N HIS A 685 2.84 -47.02 32.12
CA HIS A 685 3.92 -46.02 32.16
C HIS A 685 3.78 -45.01 33.31
N LEU A 686 2.57 -44.81 33.85
CA LEU A 686 2.33 -43.94 35.01
C LEU A 686 2.81 -44.59 36.31
N ASP A 687 2.82 -45.93 36.37
CA ASP A 687 3.37 -46.70 37.50
C ASP A 687 4.91 -46.56 37.65
N VAL A 688 5.59 -46.05 36.61
CA VAL A 688 7.04 -45.82 36.62
C VAL A 688 7.40 -44.45 37.22
N ALA A 689 6.50 -43.46 37.17
CA ALA A 689 6.75 -42.11 37.67
C ALA A 689 7.08 -42.06 39.19
N PRO A 690 6.49 -42.90 40.07
CA PRO A 690 6.94 -43.06 41.46
C PRO A 690 8.33 -43.68 41.59
N MET A 691 8.72 -44.56 40.67
CA MET A 691 9.99 -45.32 40.70
C MET A 691 11.21 -44.52 40.21
N LEU A 692 11.00 -43.42 39.49
CA LEU A 692 12.06 -42.58 38.89
C LEU A 692 12.76 -41.62 39.89
N GLY A 693 12.70 -41.91 41.18
CA GLY A 693 13.44 -41.16 42.22
C GLY A 693 13.00 -39.69 42.32
N PRO A 694 13.91 -38.75 42.65
CA PRO A 694 13.59 -37.33 42.85
C PRO A 694 13.40 -36.50 41.54
N CYS A 695 13.28 -37.16 40.37
CA CYS A 695 13.17 -36.47 39.08
C CYS A 695 11.79 -35.80 38.90
N ARG A 696 11.77 -34.61 38.29
CA ARG A 696 10.55 -33.99 37.77
C ARG A 696 10.17 -34.69 36.48
N VAL A 697 8.95 -35.24 36.43
CA VAL A 697 8.45 -36.03 35.30
C VAL A 697 7.32 -35.26 34.63
N CYS A 698 7.50 -34.92 33.36
CA CYS A 698 6.55 -34.20 32.53
C CYS A 698 6.06 -35.10 31.40
N ALA A 699 4.76 -35.09 31.11
CA ALA A 699 4.20 -35.70 29.91
C ALA A 699 4.06 -34.66 28.80
N LEU A 700 4.64 -34.95 27.64
CA LEU A 700 4.34 -34.24 26.40
C LEU A 700 3.30 -35.03 25.63
N VAL A 701 2.14 -34.41 25.49
CA VAL A 701 1.03 -34.95 24.73
C VAL A 701 1.11 -34.37 23.32
N TYR A 702 1.26 -35.24 22.32
CA TYR A 702 1.16 -34.80 20.93
C TYR A 702 -0.27 -34.95 20.42
N ASN A 703 -0.86 -33.83 19.96
CA ASN A 703 -2.22 -33.79 19.43
C ASN A 703 -2.18 -34.03 17.91
N ARG A 704 -3.16 -34.77 17.36
CA ARG A 704 -3.36 -35.01 15.91
C ARG A 704 -3.35 -33.71 15.09
N GLU A 705 -3.82 -32.59 15.64
CA GLU A 705 -3.79 -31.30 14.95
C GLU A 705 -2.36 -30.78 14.73
N ALA A 706 -1.47 -30.94 15.72
CA ALA A 706 -0.05 -30.59 15.56
C ALA A 706 0.60 -31.48 14.49
N MET A 707 0.30 -32.79 14.49
CA MET A 707 0.77 -33.72 13.45
C MET A 707 0.23 -33.37 12.05
N ALA A 708 -1.01 -32.90 11.95
CA ALA A 708 -1.61 -32.49 10.67
C ALA A 708 -1.05 -31.16 10.16
N SER A 709 -0.62 -30.27 11.06
CA SER A 709 -0.05 -28.96 10.73
C SER A 709 1.43 -28.99 10.33
N CYS A 710 2.19 -30.01 10.76
CA CYS A 710 3.60 -30.18 10.43
C CYS A 710 3.77 -31.03 9.16
N LYS A 711 4.57 -30.55 8.20
CA LYS A 711 4.83 -31.24 6.92
C LYS A 711 5.82 -32.38 7.07
N SER A 712 6.55 -32.44 8.18
CA SER A 712 7.55 -33.48 8.46
C SER A 712 7.68 -33.78 9.96
N LEU A 713 8.22 -34.96 10.28
CA LEU A 713 8.59 -35.34 11.65
C LEU A 713 9.58 -34.35 12.27
N ARG A 714 10.47 -33.77 11.46
CA ARG A 714 11.49 -32.80 11.89
C ARG A 714 10.86 -31.48 12.35
N GLU A 715 9.85 -30.97 11.63
CA GLU A 715 9.10 -29.77 12.05
C GLU A 715 8.35 -30.01 13.37
N LEU A 716 7.69 -31.17 13.49
CA LEU A 716 6.99 -31.55 14.72
C LEU A 716 7.98 -31.68 15.90
N ALA A 717 9.14 -32.30 15.68
CA ALA A 717 10.20 -32.42 16.67
C ALA A 717 10.77 -31.04 17.07
N SER A 718 10.98 -30.14 16.12
CA SER A 718 11.44 -28.77 16.39
C SER A 718 10.44 -28.01 17.29
N LEU A 719 9.14 -28.13 17.02
CA LEU A 719 8.08 -27.51 17.82
C LEU A 719 8.11 -28.00 19.28
N TYR A 720 8.17 -29.31 19.48
CA TYR A 720 8.18 -29.88 20.83
C TYR A 720 9.52 -29.67 21.56
N ALA A 721 10.64 -29.68 20.85
CA ALA A 721 11.96 -29.34 21.42
C ALA A 721 11.97 -27.91 21.97
N ARG A 722 11.43 -26.92 21.24
CA ARG A 722 11.29 -25.53 21.73
C ARG A 722 10.43 -25.44 22.98
N ARG A 723 9.34 -26.21 23.06
CA ARG A 723 8.47 -26.25 24.25
C ARG A 723 9.18 -26.82 25.48
N ILE A 724 10.00 -27.86 25.31
CA ILE A 724 10.83 -28.40 26.40
C ILE A 724 11.82 -27.36 26.89
N LEU A 725 12.50 -26.67 25.96
CA LEU A 725 13.47 -25.63 26.32
C LEU A 725 12.79 -24.48 27.09
N ALA A 726 11.61 -24.04 26.66
CA ALA A 726 10.83 -23.02 27.36
C ALA A 726 10.41 -23.45 28.79
N ASP A 727 9.99 -24.71 29.00
CA ASP A 727 9.66 -25.24 30.34
C ASP A 727 10.90 -25.35 31.25
N LEU A 728 12.06 -25.69 30.69
CA LEU A 728 13.33 -25.73 31.44
C LEU A 728 13.79 -24.35 31.91
N VAL A 729 13.59 -23.33 31.08
CA VAL A 729 13.85 -21.93 31.45
C VAL A 729 12.87 -21.47 32.53
N ALA A 730 11.57 -21.75 32.34
CA ALA A 730 10.52 -21.36 33.28
C ALA A 730 10.66 -22.03 34.67
N SER A 731 11.18 -23.26 34.72
CA SER A 731 11.37 -24.01 35.98
C SER A 731 12.62 -23.60 36.79
N GLY A 732 13.34 -22.54 36.38
CA GLY A 732 14.34 -21.88 37.22
C GLY A 732 15.73 -22.52 37.28
N GLY A 733 16.05 -23.47 36.39
CA GLY A 733 17.31 -24.24 36.39
C GLY A 733 18.60 -23.44 36.16
N ALA A 734 18.53 -22.12 35.89
CA ALA A 734 19.68 -21.30 35.53
C ALA A 734 20.00 -20.14 36.50
N ARG A 735 19.32 -20.04 37.67
CA ARG A 735 19.57 -18.96 38.64
C ARG A 735 20.33 -19.48 39.87
N GLY A 736 21.67 -19.45 39.82
CA GLY A 736 22.49 -19.70 41.01
C GLY A 736 23.99 -19.76 40.72
N GLY A 737 24.71 -18.67 40.99
CA GLY A 737 26.17 -18.64 40.92
C GLY A 737 26.81 -19.46 42.04
N ALA A 738 27.16 -20.73 41.76
CA ALA A 738 28.36 -21.43 42.24
C ALA A 738 28.35 -22.91 41.83
N ARG A 739 29.43 -23.31 41.13
CA ARG A 739 29.85 -24.68 40.73
C ARG A 739 28.96 -25.43 39.72
N ARG A 740 29.53 -25.51 38.49
CA ARG A 740 29.16 -26.35 37.34
C ARG A 740 28.48 -27.68 37.71
N LEU A 741 27.17 -27.76 37.48
CA LEU A 741 26.47 -29.02 37.22
C LEU A 741 25.53 -28.80 36.03
N ARG A 742 25.58 -29.72 35.06
CA ARG A 742 24.84 -29.63 33.79
C ARG A 742 23.43 -30.19 34.01
N PRO A 743 22.34 -29.48 33.66
CA PRO A 743 21.02 -30.09 33.65
C PRO A 743 20.99 -31.17 32.56
N GLY A 744 20.62 -32.39 32.95
CA GLY A 744 20.36 -33.48 32.02
C GLY A 744 18.88 -33.53 31.64
N ILE A 745 18.57 -33.75 30.37
CA ILE A 745 17.21 -34.03 29.89
C ILE A 745 17.13 -35.52 29.57
N VAL A 746 16.07 -36.19 30.01
CA VAL A 746 15.76 -37.55 29.55
C VAL A 746 14.48 -37.53 28.72
N LEU A 747 14.58 -37.90 27.44
CA LEU A 747 13.43 -38.03 26.54
C LEU A 747 13.04 -39.51 26.44
N GLY A 748 11.79 -39.83 26.76
CA GLY A 748 11.27 -41.20 26.72
C GLY A 748 10.06 -41.37 25.81
N GLY A 749 10.02 -42.43 25.02
CA GLY A 749 8.89 -42.73 24.15
C GLY A 749 8.89 -44.17 23.62
N SER A 750 7.73 -44.66 23.20
CA SER A 750 7.56 -45.95 22.48
C SER A 750 6.96 -45.70 21.09
N GLY A 751 7.19 -46.61 20.14
CA GLY A 751 6.65 -46.50 18.77
C GLY A 751 7.00 -45.18 18.07
N PHE A 752 5.98 -44.43 17.61
CA PHE A 752 6.18 -43.10 17.01
C PHE A 752 6.79 -42.09 17.98
N GLY A 753 6.47 -42.19 19.27
CA GLY A 753 7.06 -41.36 20.32
C GLY A 753 8.57 -41.57 20.46
N ALA A 754 9.10 -42.75 20.15
CA ALA A 754 10.55 -43.01 20.15
C ALA A 754 11.27 -42.28 19.01
N LEU A 755 10.67 -42.26 17.81
CA LEU A 755 11.19 -41.52 16.65
C LEU A 755 11.13 -40.01 16.89
N LEU A 756 10.03 -39.52 17.46
CA LEU A 756 9.88 -38.11 17.80
C LEU A 756 10.86 -37.69 18.92
N ALA A 757 11.04 -38.53 19.96
CA ALA A 757 12.04 -38.30 21.00
C ALA A 757 13.46 -38.17 20.42
N HIS A 758 13.81 -39.03 19.46
CA HIS A 758 15.12 -39.01 18.81
C HIS A 758 15.35 -37.72 18.03
N GLU A 759 14.40 -37.32 17.18
CA GLU A 759 14.50 -36.06 16.42
C GLU A 759 14.50 -34.82 17.33
N MET A 760 13.74 -34.85 18.42
CA MET A 760 13.77 -33.78 19.44
C MET A 760 15.15 -33.69 20.11
N ALA A 761 15.79 -34.82 20.41
CA ALA A 761 17.14 -34.84 20.96
C ALA A 761 18.17 -34.22 20.00
N LEU A 762 18.06 -34.51 18.69
CA LEU A 762 18.92 -33.91 17.67
C LEU A 762 18.74 -32.39 17.63
N HIS A 763 17.50 -31.89 17.65
CA HIS A 763 17.25 -30.45 17.66
C HIS A 763 17.74 -29.74 18.94
N ILE A 764 17.60 -30.37 20.10
CA ILE A 764 18.14 -29.82 21.36
C ILE A 764 19.67 -29.78 21.32
N GLN A 765 20.33 -30.78 20.71
CA GLN A 765 21.77 -30.78 20.51
C GLN A 765 22.23 -29.75 19.47
N GLU A 766 21.50 -29.59 18.37
CA GLU A 766 21.75 -28.59 17.32
C GLU A 766 21.64 -27.14 17.84
N ALA A 767 20.80 -26.89 18.85
CA ALA A 767 20.70 -25.60 19.52
C ALA A 767 21.98 -25.20 20.29
N LYS A 768 23.01 -26.06 20.34
CA LYS A 768 24.32 -25.84 20.98
C LYS A 768 24.24 -25.50 22.48
N LEU A 769 23.12 -25.82 23.12
CA LEU A 769 22.97 -25.71 24.56
C LEU A 769 23.81 -26.79 25.24
N ARG A 770 24.54 -26.45 26.31
CA ARG A 770 25.37 -27.41 27.07
C ARG A 770 24.54 -28.31 27.98
N ILE A 771 23.53 -28.97 27.40
CA ILE A 771 22.58 -29.85 28.07
C ILE A 771 22.87 -31.29 27.64
N ASP A 772 23.06 -32.18 28.61
CA ASP A 772 23.26 -33.60 28.31
C ASP A 772 21.89 -34.26 28.08
N VAL A 773 21.61 -34.72 26.85
CA VAL A 773 20.34 -35.37 26.49
C VAL A 773 20.52 -36.89 26.49
N ALA A 774 19.71 -37.60 27.27
CA ALA A 774 19.62 -39.06 27.28
C ALA A 774 18.28 -39.52 26.69
N LEU A 775 18.30 -40.61 25.92
CA LEU A 775 17.10 -41.21 25.32
C LEU A 775 16.75 -42.51 26.06
N LEU A 776 15.52 -42.63 26.53
CA LEU A 776 14.92 -43.85 27.06
C LEU A 776 13.94 -44.42 26.04
N LEU A 777 14.36 -45.44 25.29
CA LEU A 777 13.51 -46.13 24.31
C LEU A 777 12.95 -47.40 24.94
N PHE A 778 11.62 -47.55 24.96
CA PHE A 778 10.95 -48.76 25.44
C PHE A 778 10.77 -49.78 24.30
N ASP A 779 10.84 -51.08 24.62
CA ASP A 779 10.87 -52.21 23.67
C ASP A 779 9.85 -52.07 22.53
N ALA A 780 10.34 -52.08 21.30
CA ALA A 780 9.57 -51.76 20.10
C ALA A 780 8.90 -53.01 19.51
N GLU A 781 7.93 -53.59 20.21
CA GLU A 781 6.98 -54.50 19.56
C GLU A 781 5.84 -53.70 18.94
N TRP A 782 5.70 -53.78 17.60
CA TRP A 782 4.61 -53.15 16.87
C TRP A 782 3.25 -53.74 17.28
N PRO A 783 2.26 -52.94 17.70
CA PRO A 783 0.92 -53.45 17.97
C PRO A 783 0.27 -53.91 16.67
N ARG A 784 -0.34 -55.11 16.68
CA ARG A 784 -1.19 -55.60 15.57
C ARG A 784 -2.43 -54.70 15.44
N VAL A 785 -2.37 -53.68 14.60
CA VAL A 785 -3.52 -52.83 14.25
C VAL A 785 -4.43 -53.60 13.29
N LYS A 786 -5.72 -53.76 13.66
CA LYS A 786 -6.71 -54.58 12.94
C LYS A 786 -7.47 -53.86 11.81
N ALA A 787 -7.05 -52.68 11.36
CA ALA A 787 -7.76 -51.91 10.34
C ALA A 787 -6.86 -51.63 9.11
N PRO A 788 -7.23 -52.13 7.91
CA PRO A 788 -6.42 -51.97 6.68
C PRO A 788 -6.21 -50.50 6.25
N ASP A 789 -7.18 -49.62 6.52
CA ASP A 789 -7.17 -48.25 6.02
C ASP A 789 -6.13 -47.36 6.75
N SER A 790 -5.92 -47.57 8.05
CA SER A 790 -4.96 -46.81 8.86
C SER A 790 -3.52 -47.18 8.53
N GLN A 791 -3.25 -48.46 8.21
CA GLN A 791 -1.93 -48.90 7.72
C GLN A 791 -1.62 -48.26 6.37
N MET A 792 -2.63 -48.13 5.49
CA MET A 792 -2.43 -47.58 4.16
C MET A 792 -2.26 -46.05 4.17
N GLN A 793 -2.84 -45.35 5.14
CA GLN A 793 -2.64 -43.91 5.33
C GLN A 793 -1.25 -43.58 5.90
N ALA A 794 -0.77 -44.38 6.86
CA ALA A 794 0.58 -44.25 7.42
C ALA A 794 1.68 -44.54 6.38
N LEU A 795 1.49 -45.56 5.54
CA LEU A 795 2.41 -45.88 4.44
C LEU A 795 2.42 -44.82 3.32
N ARG A 796 1.26 -44.21 3.01
CA ARG A 796 1.19 -43.07 2.07
C ARG A 796 1.91 -41.83 2.60
N LEU A 797 1.89 -41.61 3.91
CA LEU A 797 2.65 -40.54 4.57
C LEU A 797 4.16 -40.84 4.57
N LEU A 798 4.56 -42.08 4.84
CA LEU A 798 5.98 -42.51 4.78
C LEU A 798 6.57 -42.45 3.36
N ALA A 799 5.79 -42.82 2.33
CA ALA A 799 6.21 -42.70 0.93
C ALA A 799 6.32 -41.24 0.45
N ARG A 800 5.58 -40.32 1.05
CA ARG A 800 5.71 -38.86 0.80
C ARG A 800 6.86 -38.24 1.58
N ALA A 801 7.15 -38.74 2.78
CA ALA A 801 8.19 -38.22 3.66
C ALA A 801 9.62 -38.64 3.27
N SER A 802 9.80 -39.71 2.48
CA SER A 802 11.13 -40.23 2.13
C SER A 802 11.89 -39.49 1.03
N GLY A 803 11.34 -38.41 0.46
CA GLY A 803 12.11 -37.33 -0.21
C GLY A 803 13.11 -37.75 -1.32
N ALA A 804 12.99 -38.94 -1.91
CA ALA A 804 14.03 -39.49 -2.79
C ALA A 804 14.15 -38.80 -4.16
N LEU A 805 13.24 -37.88 -4.51
CA LEU A 805 13.30 -37.07 -5.73
C LEU A 805 14.01 -35.72 -5.53
N SER A 806 13.93 -35.11 -4.34
CA SER A 806 14.57 -33.81 -4.06
C SER A 806 16.08 -33.92 -3.85
N LEU A 807 16.59 -35.10 -3.46
CA LEU A 807 18.02 -35.35 -3.29
C LEU A 807 18.73 -35.65 -4.63
N ALA A 808 18.01 -36.10 -5.66
CA ALA A 808 18.58 -36.39 -6.98
C ALA A 808 18.77 -35.12 -7.84
N GLU A 809 17.97 -34.07 -7.61
CA GLU A 809 18.06 -32.80 -8.33
C GLU A 809 19.11 -31.84 -7.76
N SER A 810 19.67 -32.12 -6.58
CA SER A 810 20.56 -31.19 -5.85
C SER A 810 22.00 -31.68 -5.64
N ILE A 811 22.38 -32.87 -6.14
CA ILE A 811 23.75 -33.36 -6.06
C ILE A 811 24.44 -33.23 -7.43
N GLU A 812 25.32 -32.25 -7.55
CA GLU A 812 26.26 -32.12 -8.66
C GLU A 812 27.38 -33.18 -8.51
N ILE A 813 27.13 -34.41 -9.00
CA ILE A 813 28.13 -35.48 -8.96
C ILE A 813 29.21 -35.18 -10.01
N ARG A 814 30.42 -34.81 -9.55
CA ARG A 814 31.60 -34.79 -10.41
C ARG A 814 31.92 -36.24 -10.81
N PRO A 815 32.08 -36.57 -12.10
CA PRO A 815 32.37 -37.94 -12.52
C PRO A 815 33.72 -38.40 -11.92
N GLY A 816 33.67 -39.42 -11.04
CA GLY A 816 34.86 -40.11 -10.55
C GLY A 816 35.01 -40.30 -9.03
N SER A 817 34.05 -39.91 -8.18
CA SER A 817 34.12 -40.23 -6.74
C SER A 817 33.37 -41.52 -6.38
N SER A 818 34.03 -42.41 -5.65
CA SER A 818 33.53 -43.71 -5.18
C SER A 818 32.34 -43.63 -4.22
N ASP A 819 32.06 -42.44 -3.66
CA ASP A 819 31.10 -42.27 -2.57
C ASP A 819 29.66 -42.10 -3.07
N GLY A 820 29.47 -41.72 -4.34
CA GLY A 820 28.13 -41.59 -4.95
C GLY A 820 27.48 -42.94 -5.26
N ASP A 821 28.29 -43.93 -5.67
CA ASP A 821 27.83 -45.27 -6.03
C ASP A 821 27.42 -46.08 -4.79
N GLU A 822 28.05 -45.86 -3.62
CA GLU A 822 27.70 -46.53 -2.37
C GLU A 822 26.36 -46.02 -1.78
N LEU A 823 26.08 -44.72 -1.91
CA LEU A 823 24.84 -44.13 -1.42
C LEU A 823 23.62 -44.61 -2.22
N LEU A 824 23.77 -44.69 -3.56
CA LEU A 824 22.71 -45.18 -4.44
C LEU A 824 22.41 -46.67 -4.21
N CYS A 825 23.43 -47.49 -3.98
CA CYS A 825 23.26 -48.91 -3.67
C CYS A 825 22.56 -49.16 -2.32
N ARG A 826 22.82 -48.33 -1.29
CA ARG A 826 22.16 -48.46 0.02
C ARG A 826 20.68 -48.06 -0.03
N SER A 827 20.33 -47.00 -0.76
CA SER A 827 18.93 -46.61 -0.97
C SER A 827 18.14 -47.68 -1.74
N PHE A 828 18.78 -48.36 -2.71
CA PHE A 828 18.15 -49.45 -3.47
C PHE A 828 17.94 -50.73 -2.64
N ALA A 829 18.85 -51.03 -1.71
CA ALA A 829 18.73 -52.17 -0.80
C ALA A 829 17.54 -52.02 0.17
N VAL A 830 17.37 -50.83 0.76
CA VAL A 830 16.25 -50.52 1.67
C VAL A 830 14.91 -50.59 0.93
N PHE A 831 14.85 -50.11 -0.32
CA PHE A 831 13.64 -50.16 -1.13
C PHE A 831 13.27 -51.59 -1.54
N SER A 832 14.27 -52.43 -1.84
CA SER A 832 14.06 -53.84 -2.20
C SER A 832 13.65 -54.71 -0.99
N GLU A 833 14.17 -54.43 0.20
CA GLU A 833 13.74 -55.10 1.45
C GLU A 833 12.27 -54.76 1.79
N LEU A 834 11.89 -53.49 1.68
CA LEU A 834 10.50 -53.05 1.90
C LEU A 834 9.51 -53.70 0.93
N GLN A 835 9.88 -53.87 -0.35
CA GLN A 835 9.08 -54.61 -1.33
C GLN A 835 8.98 -56.10 -0.99
N ALA A 836 10.06 -56.74 -0.56
CA ALA A 836 10.06 -58.16 -0.20
C ALA A 836 9.21 -58.45 1.05
N THR A 837 9.28 -57.59 2.08
CA THR A 837 8.46 -57.72 3.29
C THR A 837 6.97 -57.51 2.98
N TRP A 838 6.63 -56.57 2.09
CA TRP A 838 5.26 -56.33 1.67
C TRP A 838 4.68 -57.48 0.83
N TRP A 839 5.46 -58.04 -0.11
CA TRP A 839 5.05 -59.18 -0.93
C TRP A 839 4.78 -60.44 -0.09
N HIS A 840 5.61 -60.68 0.93
CA HIS A 840 5.45 -61.82 1.83
C HIS A 840 4.20 -61.69 2.72
N HIS A 841 3.79 -60.45 3.03
CA HIS A 841 2.59 -60.19 3.84
C HIS A 841 1.31 -60.25 2.99
N TRP A 842 1.33 -59.71 1.77
CA TRP A 842 0.21 -59.74 0.82
C TRP A 842 -0.20 -61.18 0.44
N CYS A 843 0.76 -62.08 0.24
CA CYS A 843 0.48 -63.49 -0.11
C CYS A 843 -0.13 -64.31 1.05
N SER A 844 -0.16 -63.78 2.28
CA SER A 844 -0.54 -64.52 3.49
C SER A 844 -1.93 -64.18 4.05
N SER A 845 -2.63 -63.18 3.49
CA SER A 845 -3.94 -62.72 3.97
C SER A 845 -4.97 -62.69 2.83
N CYS A 846 -5.65 -63.81 2.61
CA CYS A 846 -6.68 -63.94 1.57
C CYS A 846 -8.10 -63.80 2.15
N ASP A 847 -8.89 -62.83 1.65
CA ASP A 847 -10.37 -62.80 1.60
C ASP A 847 -10.82 -61.80 0.47
N PRO A 848 -12.05 -61.85 -0.10
CA PRO A 848 -12.24 -62.03 -1.54
C PRO A 848 -12.92 -60.83 -2.23
N ASP A 849 -12.56 -59.59 -1.88
CA ASP A 849 -13.08 -58.41 -2.57
C ASP A 849 -12.08 -57.91 -3.63
N GLN A 850 -12.18 -58.49 -4.83
CA GLN A 850 -11.16 -58.39 -5.88
C GLN A 850 -11.10 -57.02 -6.58
N ASP A 851 -12.18 -56.24 -6.59
CA ASP A 851 -12.27 -55.04 -7.44
C ASP A 851 -11.56 -53.81 -6.86
N ALA A 852 -11.64 -53.58 -5.55
CA ALA A 852 -10.91 -52.47 -4.89
C ALA A 852 -9.39 -52.71 -4.88
N GLN A 853 -8.98 -53.98 -4.79
CA GLN A 853 -7.58 -54.39 -4.85
C GLN A 853 -7.02 -54.27 -6.28
N LEU A 854 -7.81 -54.62 -7.29
CA LEU A 854 -7.43 -54.45 -8.70
C LEU A 854 -7.23 -52.97 -9.06
N GLN A 855 -8.04 -52.08 -8.50
CA GLN A 855 -7.90 -50.64 -8.70
C GLN A 855 -6.63 -50.09 -8.04
N SER A 856 -6.34 -50.50 -6.80
CA SER A 856 -5.12 -50.10 -6.09
C SER A 856 -3.85 -50.63 -6.78
N PHE A 857 -3.92 -51.85 -7.33
CA PHE A 857 -2.83 -52.42 -8.13
C PHE A 857 -2.62 -51.67 -9.44
N ARG A 858 -3.69 -51.28 -10.15
CA ARG A 858 -3.60 -50.48 -11.39
C ARG A 858 -2.96 -49.12 -11.16
N GLU A 859 -3.28 -48.45 -10.05
CA GLU A 859 -2.69 -47.16 -9.68
C GLU A 859 -1.19 -47.28 -9.34
N LEU A 860 -0.81 -48.34 -8.61
CA LEU A 860 0.60 -48.61 -8.30
C LEU A 860 1.41 -48.92 -9.57
N VAL A 861 0.84 -49.69 -10.50
CA VAL A 861 1.46 -50.02 -11.80
C VAL A 861 1.62 -48.77 -12.66
N ALA A 862 0.62 -47.88 -12.67
CA ALA A 862 0.71 -46.59 -13.38
C ALA A 862 1.82 -45.70 -12.80
N LEU A 863 1.93 -45.60 -11.47
CA LEU A 863 2.97 -44.82 -10.80
C LEU A 863 4.38 -45.39 -11.06
N THR A 864 4.49 -46.72 -11.01
CA THR A 864 5.76 -47.43 -11.29
C THR A 864 6.17 -47.24 -12.75
N ARG A 865 5.22 -47.29 -13.69
CA ARG A 865 5.45 -47.02 -15.11
C ARG A 865 5.95 -45.60 -15.34
N GLN A 866 5.33 -44.61 -14.70
CA GLN A 866 5.72 -43.20 -14.80
C GLN A 866 7.15 -42.96 -14.29
N ASN A 867 7.52 -43.59 -13.17
CA ASN A 867 8.86 -43.49 -12.59
C ASN A 867 9.93 -44.16 -13.48
N VAL A 868 9.62 -45.31 -14.08
CA VAL A 868 10.50 -46.00 -15.05
C VAL A 868 10.67 -45.18 -16.34
N GLU A 869 9.60 -44.54 -16.81
CA GLU A 869 9.66 -43.66 -18.00
C GLU A 869 10.52 -42.42 -17.75
N CYS A 870 10.40 -41.78 -16.57
CA CYS A 870 11.26 -40.66 -16.17
C CYS A 870 12.74 -41.07 -16.08
N LEU A 871 13.04 -42.22 -15.49
CA LEU A 871 14.41 -42.73 -15.37
C LEU A 871 15.02 -43.14 -16.72
N SER A 872 14.20 -43.66 -17.65
CA SER A 872 14.67 -44.02 -19.00
C SER A 872 15.04 -42.81 -19.86
N ARG A 873 14.50 -41.62 -19.56
CA ARG A 873 14.80 -40.37 -20.28
C ARG A 873 16.06 -39.67 -19.79
N LEU A 874 16.56 -40.03 -18.60
CA LEU A 874 17.75 -39.44 -17.99
C LEU A 874 19.05 -40.19 -18.35
N VAL A 875 18.98 -41.25 -19.16
CA VAL A 875 20.12 -42.14 -19.41
C VAL A 875 20.41 -42.25 -20.92
N LEU A 876 21.53 -41.60 -21.33
CA LEU A 876 22.45 -41.84 -22.49
C LEU A 876 22.39 -40.87 -23.70
N PRO A 877 23.54 -40.59 -24.40
CA PRO A 877 24.58 -41.55 -24.83
C PRO A 877 26.05 -41.09 -24.59
N GLU A 878 27.12 -41.90 -24.59
CA GLU A 878 27.53 -43.10 -25.32
C GLU A 878 28.54 -43.94 -24.49
N SER A 879 28.44 -45.27 -24.52
CA SER A 879 29.55 -46.22 -24.82
C SER A 879 29.36 -47.61 -24.20
N LYS A 880 29.58 -48.59 -25.08
CA LYS A 880 29.64 -50.05 -25.02
C LYS A 880 29.81 -50.78 -23.67
N ALA A 881 29.00 -51.84 -23.56
CA ALA A 881 29.12 -53.07 -22.74
C ALA A 881 28.71 -52.92 -21.25
N SER A 882 27.87 -53.77 -20.65
CA SER A 882 27.58 -55.20 -20.91
C SER A 882 26.15 -55.59 -20.47
N ARG A 883 25.66 -56.69 -21.07
CA ARG A 883 24.32 -57.28 -20.93
C ARG A 883 24.14 -58.03 -19.61
N THR A 884 23.29 -57.55 -18.68
CA THR A 884 22.61 -58.46 -17.72
C THR A 884 21.32 -57.94 -17.06
N THR A 885 20.59 -56.96 -17.62
CA THR A 885 19.35 -56.49 -16.97
C THR A 885 18.23 -56.13 -17.96
N VAL A 886 18.01 -57.00 -18.94
CA VAL A 886 16.80 -56.98 -19.80
C VAL A 886 16.26 -58.40 -19.83
N SER A 887 15.31 -58.73 -18.93
CA SER A 887 14.55 -59.99 -18.99
C SER A 887 13.20 -60.01 -18.26
N VAL A 888 12.60 -58.89 -17.84
CA VAL A 888 11.27 -58.96 -17.16
C VAL A 888 10.18 -58.02 -17.74
N ALA A 889 10.51 -57.08 -18.65
CA ALA A 889 9.50 -56.17 -19.22
C ALA A 889 8.83 -56.67 -20.53
N ALA A 890 9.01 -57.94 -20.90
CA ALA A 890 8.59 -58.47 -22.21
C ALA A 890 7.33 -59.37 -22.17
N LEU A 891 6.41 -59.20 -21.21
CA LEU A 891 5.28 -60.15 -21.07
C LEU A 891 3.88 -59.56 -20.80
N LEU A 892 3.62 -58.26 -20.98
CA LEU A 892 2.27 -57.69 -20.80
C LEU A 892 1.86 -56.64 -21.85
N LEU A 893 2.07 -56.95 -23.13
CA LEU A 893 1.40 -56.28 -24.24
C LEU A 893 0.92 -57.34 -25.22
N ASP A 894 -0.38 -57.67 -25.23
CA ASP A 894 -1.12 -57.85 -26.48
C ASP A 894 -2.66 -57.80 -26.33
N SER A 895 -3.31 -57.39 -27.42
CA SER A 895 -4.75 -57.34 -27.79
C SER A 895 -5.60 -56.13 -27.32
N ALA A 896 -6.35 -55.39 -28.15
CA ALA A 896 -6.52 -55.34 -29.60
C ALA A 896 -7.20 -53.99 -30.01
N GLN A 897 -6.80 -53.50 -31.19
CA GLN A 897 -7.53 -52.79 -32.29
C GLN A 897 -9.07 -52.76 -32.28
N LEU A 898 -9.84 -52.01 -33.07
CA LEU A 898 -9.80 -50.88 -34.04
C LEU A 898 -11.28 -50.77 -34.54
N GLU A 899 -11.68 -49.67 -35.20
CA GLU A 899 -12.93 -49.45 -35.98
C GLU A 899 -14.17 -48.88 -35.24
N LEU A 900 -14.41 -47.57 -35.40
CA LEU A 900 -15.54 -47.07 -36.19
C LEU A 900 -15.37 -45.56 -36.44
N ALA A 901 -14.62 -45.23 -37.48
CA ALA A 901 -14.72 -43.95 -38.15
C ALA A 901 -15.53 -44.17 -39.43
N GLN A 902 -16.74 -43.59 -39.51
CA GLN A 902 -17.45 -43.15 -40.73
C GLN A 902 -18.83 -42.61 -40.30
N SER A 903 -19.06 -41.29 -40.41
CA SER A 903 -19.91 -40.66 -41.45
C SER A 903 -21.41 -40.96 -41.25
N LEU A 904 -22.40 -40.06 -41.21
CA LEU A 904 -22.59 -38.71 -41.76
C LEU A 904 -23.98 -38.18 -41.26
N CYS A 905 -24.07 -36.86 -41.01
CA CYS A 905 -25.17 -35.88 -41.13
C CYS A 905 -26.68 -36.23 -40.97
N SER A 906 -27.41 -35.41 -40.18
CA SER A 906 -28.45 -34.46 -40.67
C SER A 906 -29.08 -33.55 -39.57
N GLU A 907 -29.08 -32.24 -39.83
CA GLU A 907 -30.08 -31.18 -39.55
C GLU A 907 -30.56 -30.79 -38.11
N VAL A 908 -30.20 -29.53 -37.76
CA VAL A 908 -30.96 -28.42 -37.12
C VAL A 908 -32.14 -28.74 -36.18
N GLU A 909 -32.06 -28.32 -34.91
CA GLU A 909 -32.97 -27.33 -34.30
C GLU A 909 -32.54 -26.87 -32.89
N VAL A 910 -33.21 -25.80 -32.44
CA VAL A 910 -32.79 -24.73 -31.52
C VAL A 910 -32.99 -25.05 -30.04
N ALA A 911 -32.08 -24.52 -29.21
CA ALA A 911 -32.17 -24.20 -27.77
C ALA A 911 -32.41 -25.33 -26.75
N GLN A 912 -31.36 -25.65 -25.98
CA GLN A 912 -31.36 -25.69 -24.51
C GLN A 912 -29.93 -25.97 -24.02
N VAL A 913 -29.35 -25.04 -23.24
CA VAL A 913 -28.09 -25.28 -22.52
C VAL A 913 -28.46 -25.90 -21.17
N GLU A 914 -28.51 -27.22 -21.12
CA GLU A 914 -28.37 -27.98 -19.87
C GLU A 914 -27.04 -28.76 -19.88
N LYS A 915 -26.36 -28.67 -18.72
CA LYS A 915 -25.30 -29.54 -18.19
C LYS A 915 -24.30 -30.14 -19.18
N GLY A 916 -23.15 -29.46 -19.32
CA GLY A 916 -21.93 -30.05 -19.85
C GLY A 916 -21.12 -29.14 -20.76
N ALA A 917 -20.90 -27.87 -20.39
CA ALA A 917 -20.02 -27.00 -21.16
C ALA A 917 -18.55 -27.24 -20.77
N ASN A 918 -17.79 -27.75 -21.74
CA ASN A 918 -16.33 -27.90 -21.67
C ASN A 918 -15.70 -26.52 -21.42
N SER A 919 -14.80 -26.42 -20.44
CA SER A 919 -14.16 -25.18 -19.97
C SER A 919 -13.48 -24.38 -21.09
N ALA A 920 -13.10 -25.02 -22.19
CA ALA A 920 -12.57 -24.37 -23.39
C ALA A 920 -13.61 -23.51 -24.16
N ALA A 921 -14.89 -23.87 -24.15
CA ALA A 921 -15.95 -23.11 -24.83
C ALA A 921 -16.37 -21.87 -24.03
N VAL A 922 -16.42 -22.02 -22.69
CA VAL A 922 -16.59 -20.90 -21.76
C VAL A 922 -15.40 -19.95 -21.85
N ALA A 923 -14.16 -20.46 -21.87
CA ALA A 923 -12.96 -19.64 -22.05
C ALA A 923 -12.94 -18.89 -23.40
N LYS A 924 -13.42 -19.50 -24.49
CA LYS A 924 -13.48 -18.85 -25.82
C LYS A 924 -14.60 -17.80 -25.93
N ALA A 925 -15.73 -18.01 -25.23
CA ALA A 925 -16.78 -17.01 -25.09
C ALA A 925 -16.37 -15.86 -24.14
N LEU A 926 -15.64 -16.19 -23.06
CA LEU A 926 -15.02 -15.21 -22.16
C LEU A 926 -13.96 -14.39 -22.90
N LEU A 927 -13.11 -15.02 -23.72
CA LEU A 927 -12.10 -14.32 -24.53
C LEU A 927 -12.74 -13.36 -25.53
N ARG A 928 -13.79 -13.76 -26.26
CA ARG A 928 -14.54 -12.86 -27.15
C ARG A 928 -15.28 -11.73 -26.41
N PHE A 929 -15.78 -12.01 -25.21
CA PHE A 929 -16.42 -11.02 -24.35
C PHE A 929 -15.40 -10.01 -23.75
N LEU A 930 -14.18 -10.47 -23.46
CA LEU A 930 -13.07 -9.66 -22.98
C LEU A 930 -12.42 -8.84 -24.11
N GLU A 931 -12.29 -9.42 -25.31
CA GLU A 931 -11.80 -8.75 -26.53
C GLU A 931 -12.71 -7.58 -26.95
N GLY A 932 -14.01 -7.66 -26.71
CA GLY A 932 -14.97 -6.56 -26.93
C GLY A 932 -14.92 -5.43 -25.89
N ARG A 933 -14.26 -5.63 -24.74
CA ARG A 933 -14.11 -4.63 -23.66
C ARG A 933 -12.69 -4.07 -23.52
N SER A 934 -11.79 -4.40 -24.44
CA SER A 934 -10.36 -4.03 -24.46
C SER A 934 -10.05 -2.53 -24.48
N PHE A 935 -11.04 -1.65 -24.60
CA PHE A 935 -10.82 -0.21 -24.74
C PHE A 935 -10.50 0.52 -23.42
N LEU A 936 -10.76 -0.10 -22.27
CA LEU A 936 -10.47 0.50 -20.96
C LEU A 936 -9.87 -0.57 -20.02
N LEU A 937 -8.63 -0.97 -20.28
CA LEU A 937 -7.83 -1.55 -19.20
C LEU A 937 -7.42 -0.40 -18.26
N PRO A 938 -7.75 -0.43 -16.94
CA PRO A 938 -7.05 0.41 -15.99
C PRO A 938 -5.56 0.09 -16.12
N ALA A 939 -4.72 1.10 -16.29
CA ALA A 939 -3.29 0.92 -16.53
C ALA A 939 -2.70 -0.05 -15.49
N PRO A 940 -2.27 -1.28 -15.87
CA PRO A 940 -1.51 -2.09 -14.96
C PRO A 940 -0.20 -1.34 -14.68
N VAL A 941 0.10 -1.10 -13.40
CA VAL A 941 1.38 -0.58 -12.95
C VAL A 941 2.45 -1.63 -13.26
N TRP A 942 3.00 -1.56 -14.46
CA TRP A 942 4.12 -2.40 -14.89
C TRP A 942 5.38 -1.94 -14.15
N ARG A 943 5.84 -2.76 -13.20
CA ARG A 943 7.19 -2.60 -12.64
C ARG A 943 8.19 -3.31 -13.54
N PRO A 944 9.24 -2.63 -14.04
CA PRO A 944 10.29 -3.30 -14.78
C PRO A 944 11.13 -4.17 -13.84
N GLU A 945 11.29 -5.45 -14.15
CA GLU A 945 12.30 -6.32 -13.55
C GLU A 945 13.64 -6.12 -14.30
N GLY A 946 14.64 -5.57 -13.61
CA GLY A 946 16.06 -5.62 -14.02
C GLY A 946 16.62 -4.41 -14.82
N ALA A 947 17.78 -3.92 -14.34
CA ALA A 947 18.68 -2.87 -14.87
C ALA A 947 18.36 -1.38 -14.59
N ASP A 948 18.47 -1.03 -13.30
CA ASP A 948 18.98 0.18 -12.60
C ASP A 948 18.82 1.63 -13.07
N GLN A 949 18.40 1.98 -14.29
CA GLN A 949 18.04 3.38 -14.59
C GLN A 949 16.83 3.44 -15.50
N GLY A 950 15.73 4.02 -15.00
CA GLY A 950 14.58 4.36 -15.83
C GLY A 950 14.96 5.32 -16.96
N PRO A 951 14.11 5.44 -18.00
CA PRO A 951 14.30 6.47 -19.02
C PRO A 951 14.35 7.87 -18.35
N PRO A 952 14.93 8.87 -19.01
CA PRO A 952 14.91 10.25 -18.53
C PRO A 952 13.49 10.75 -18.20
N PRO A 953 13.35 11.74 -17.30
CA PRO A 953 12.08 12.42 -17.07
C PRO A 953 11.42 12.85 -18.39
N GLY A 954 10.10 12.72 -18.46
CA GLY A 954 9.35 13.03 -19.67
C GLY A 954 9.48 12.01 -20.80
N MET A 955 9.90 10.78 -20.47
CA MET A 955 9.91 9.62 -21.36
C MET A 955 9.36 8.38 -20.64
N ALA A 956 8.54 7.58 -21.32
CA ALA A 956 8.02 6.31 -20.83
C ALA A 956 8.65 5.14 -21.59
N LYS A 957 9.27 4.19 -20.88
CA LYS A 957 9.77 2.96 -21.49
C LYS A 957 8.59 2.02 -21.71
N LEU A 958 8.29 1.71 -22.97
CA LEU A 958 7.17 0.84 -23.34
C LEU A 958 7.62 -0.61 -23.55
N HIS A 959 8.85 -0.83 -24.02
CA HIS A 959 9.41 -2.16 -24.21
C HIS A 959 10.95 -2.13 -24.07
N GLU A 960 11.53 -3.06 -23.31
CA GLU A 960 12.99 -3.09 -23.06
C GLU A 960 13.78 -3.59 -24.28
N GLY A 961 13.17 -4.45 -25.10
CA GLY A 961 13.85 -5.17 -26.18
C GLY A 961 14.81 -6.26 -25.69
N ARG A 962 15.50 -6.94 -26.61
CA ARG A 962 16.44 -8.03 -26.29
C ARG A 962 17.78 -7.84 -27.02
N GLY A 963 18.89 -8.02 -26.28
CA GLY A 963 20.25 -8.04 -26.83
C GLY A 963 20.99 -6.69 -26.80
N PRO A 964 22.34 -6.71 -26.82
CA PRO A 964 23.18 -5.51 -26.69
C PRO A 964 23.20 -4.63 -27.95
N GLU A 965 22.86 -5.16 -29.12
CA GLU A 965 22.85 -4.46 -30.42
C GLU A 965 21.45 -3.99 -30.83
N ARG A 966 20.46 -4.06 -29.94
CA ARG A 966 19.06 -3.71 -30.28
C ARG A 966 18.91 -2.26 -30.77
N PRO A 967 18.10 -2.00 -31.81
CA PRO A 967 17.72 -0.65 -32.21
C PRO A 967 16.92 0.07 -31.13
N PHE A 968 17.03 1.39 -31.10
CA PHE A 968 16.26 2.26 -30.21
C PHE A 968 15.18 2.96 -31.02
N VAL A 969 13.92 2.76 -30.61
CA VAL A 969 12.74 3.33 -31.25
C VAL A 969 12.09 4.31 -30.28
N TYR A 970 12.06 5.58 -30.67
CA TYR A 970 11.47 6.66 -29.89
C TYR A 970 10.17 7.11 -30.55
N MET A 971 9.06 6.99 -29.81
CA MET A 971 7.71 7.29 -30.27
C MET A 971 7.29 8.67 -29.79
N VAL A 972 7.06 9.57 -30.74
CA VAL A 972 6.64 10.94 -30.50
C VAL A 972 5.13 11.00 -30.60
N HIS A 973 4.49 11.37 -29.50
CA HIS A 973 3.04 11.54 -29.46
C HIS A 973 2.60 12.69 -30.36
N GLY A 974 1.41 12.55 -30.92
CA GLY A 974 0.71 13.64 -31.59
C GLY A 974 -0.39 14.20 -30.73
N ILE A 975 -0.94 15.32 -31.22
CA ILE A 975 -2.19 15.95 -30.83
C ILE A 975 -3.31 14.90 -30.63
N ASP A 976 -3.29 13.80 -31.39
CA ASP A 976 -4.25 12.70 -31.23
C ASP A 976 -3.74 11.37 -30.67
N GLY A 977 -2.43 11.21 -30.59
CA GLY A 977 -1.81 9.92 -30.32
C GLY A 977 -1.85 9.55 -28.85
N ASP A 978 -2.18 10.47 -27.96
CA ASP A 978 -2.15 10.22 -26.53
C ASP A 978 -3.15 11.06 -25.74
N VAL A 979 -4.39 11.15 -26.23
CA VAL A 979 -5.47 11.83 -25.50
C VAL A 979 -5.66 11.27 -24.09
N PHE A 980 -5.34 9.97 -23.91
CA PHE A 980 -5.40 9.28 -22.63
C PHE A 980 -4.08 9.35 -21.82
N GLY A 981 -3.02 9.93 -22.38
CA GLY A 981 -1.71 10.09 -21.75
C GLY A 981 -0.88 8.80 -21.61
N ALA A 982 0.41 9.01 -21.32
CA ALA A 982 1.42 7.98 -21.02
C ALA A 982 1.69 6.98 -22.15
N GLY A 983 1.64 7.44 -23.40
CA GLY A 983 1.94 6.65 -24.60
C GLY A 983 0.94 5.52 -24.84
N THR A 984 -0.31 5.69 -24.43
CA THR A 984 -1.28 4.58 -24.41
C THR A 984 -1.56 4.02 -25.80
N SER A 985 -1.62 4.86 -26.84
CA SER A 985 -1.77 4.39 -28.23
C SER A 985 -0.53 3.66 -28.77
N HIS A 986 0.63 3.86 -28.16
CA HIS A 986 1.88 3.21 -28.56
C HIS A 986 2.12 1.87 -27.86
N LYS A 987 1.42 1.62 -26.74
CA LYS A 987 1.59 0.39 -25.94
C LYS A 987 1.30 -0.88 -26.72
N THR A 988 0.38 -0.85 -27.68
CA THR A 988 0.04 -2.03 -28.49
C THR A 988 1.15 -2.39 -29.48
N ILE A 989 1.74 -1.38 -30.15
CA ILE A 989 2.79 -1.63 -31.16
C ILE A 989 4.16 -1.88 -30.53
N ALA A 990 4.48 -1.31 -29.36
CA ALA A 990 5.78 -1.42 -28.72
C ALA A 990 6.32 -2.87 -28.55
N PRO A 991 5.56 -3.84 -27.96
CA PRO A 991 6.04 -5.23 -27.85
C PRO A 991 6.14 -5.92 -29.21
N LEU A 992 5.36 -5.49 -30.20
CA LEU A 992 5.42 -6.02 -31.56
C LEU A 992 6.67 -5.58 -32.32
N LEU A 993 7.49 -4.68 -31.76
CA LEU A 993 8.76 -4.25 -32.35
C LEU A 993 9.99 -5.01 -31.83
N GLU A 994 9.82 -6.09 -31.05
CA GLU A 994 10.93 -6.96 -30.63
C GLU A 994 11.86 -7.32 -31.82
N PRO A 995 13.19 -7.18 -31.70
CA PRO A 995 13.98 -6.99 -30.47
C PRO A 995 14.24 -5.54 -30.03
N CYS A 996 13.61 -4.53 -30.64
CA CYS A 996 13.91 -3.12 -30.39
C CYS A 996 13.60 -2.71 -28.95
N ARG A 997 14.37 -1.76 -28.41
CA ARG A 997 13.95 -0.98 -27.24
C ARG A 997 13.00 0.11 -27.71
N VAL A 998 11.86 0.25 -27.04
CA VAL A 998 10.82 1.22 -27.42
C VAL A 998 10.50 2.15 -26.26
N CYS A 999 10.64 3.45 -26.49
CA CYS A 999 10.30 4.49 -25.53
C CYS A 999 9.32 5.47 -26.18
N ALA A 1000 8.40 6.03 -25.41
CA ALA A 1000 7.50 7.11 -25.84
C ALA A 1000 7.87 8.42 -25.16
N MET A 1001 7.87 9.52 -25.91
CA MET A 1001 7.98 10.87 -25.36
C MET A 1001 6.67 11.24 -24.66
N ILE A 1002 6.79 11.90 -23.50
CA ILE A 1002 5.65 12.39 -22.72
C ILE A 1002 5.56 13.91 -22.91
N TYR A 1003 4.35 14.43 -23.14
CA TYR A 1003 4.07 15.87 -23.08
C TYR A 1003 3.83 16.29 -21.64
N ASP A 1004 4.92 16.42 -20.89
CA ASP A 1004 4.95 16.90 -19.51
C ASP A 1004 5.09 18.42 -19.44
N ASP A 1005 5.15 18.98 -18.23
CA ASP A 1005 5.15 20.43 -18.01
C ASP A 1005 6.35 21.13 -18.66
N GLU A 1006 7.52 20.49 -18.72
CA GLU A 1006 8.70 21.00 -19.43
C GLU A 1006 8.46 21.07 -20.95
N ALA A 1007 7.80 20.06 -21.52
CA ALA A 1007 7.39 20.07 -22.92
C ALA A 1007 6.31 21.13 -23.21
N VAL A 1008 5.39 21.35 -22.28
CA VAL A 1008 4.36 22.41 -22.36
C VAL A 1008 5.00 23.81 -22.30
N ALA A 1009 6.04 23.98 -21.47
CA ALA A 1009 6.77 25.24 -21.32
C ALA A 1009 7.58 25.63 -22.57
N CYS A 1010 7.79 24.71 -23.51
CA CYS A 1010 8.45 25.01 -24.77
C CYS A 1010 7.61 25.99 -25.59
N GLY A 1011 8.10 27.21 -25.79
CA GLY A 1011 7.39 28.26 -26.55
C GLY A 1011 7.48 28.16 -28.07
N SER A 1012 8.09 27.10 -28.62
CA SER A 1012 8.20 26.88 -30.06
C SER A 1012 8.42 25.41 -30.39
N LEU A 1013 8.02 24.97 -31.59
CA LEU A 1013 8.28 23.62 -32.07
C LEU A 1013 9.78 23.25 -32.11
N PRO A 1014 10.72 24.13 -32.52
CA PRO A 1014 12.15 23.86 -32.40
C PRO A 1014 12.64 23.62 -30.98
N ALA A 1015 12.15 24.39 -30.01
CA ALA A 1015 12.49 24.18 -28.60
C ALA A 1015 12.00 22.81 -28.10
N LEU A 1016 10.77 22.42 -28.46
CA LEU A 1016 10.22 21.12 -28.11
C LEU A 1016 11.01 19.96 -28.73
N ALA A 1017 11.36 20.06 -30.01
CA ALA A 1017 12.17 19.03 -30.68
C ALA A 1017 13.58 18.94 -30.08
N ALA A 1018 14.19 20.07 -29.69
CA ALA A 1018 15.48 20.10 -29.02
C ALA A 1018 15.42 19.43 -27.64
N LEU A 1019 14.36 19.68 -26.86
CA LEU A 1019 14.12 19.01 -25.59
C LEU A 1019 13.99 17.49 -25.76
N TYR A 1020 13.19 17.03 -26.72
CA TYR A 1020 13.03 15.60 -26.97
C TYR A 1020 14.31 14.94 -27.49
N ASN A 1021 15.08 15.62 -28.33
CA ASN A 1021 16.39 15.14 -28.74
C ASN A 1021 17.35 15.02 -27.54
N HIS A 1022 17.34 15.99 -26.63
CA HIS A 1022 18.14 15.91 -25.40
C HIS A 1022 17.79 14.67 -24.57
N ARG A 1023 16.49 14.40 -24.37
CA ARG A 1023 16.01 13.20 -23.66
C ARG A 1023 16.43 11.90 -24.35
N ILE A 1024 16.40 11.84 -25.68
CA ILE A 1024 16.89 10.67 -26.44
C ILE A 1024 18.39 10.45 -26.18
N LEU A 1025 19.20 11.50 -26.32
CA LEU A 1025 20.64 11.40 -26.15
C LEU A 1025 21.01 10.97 -24.72
N GLU A 1026 20.28 11.47 -23.72
CA GLU A 1026 20.44 11.05 -22.33
C GLU A 1026 20.07 9.58 -22.12
N ASP A 1027 18.96 9.08 -22.67
CA ASP A 1027 18.58 7.66 -22.59
C ASP A 1027 19.65 6.75 -23.22
N ILE A 1028 20.20 7.14 -24.37
CA ILE A 1028 21.29 6.41 -25.05
C ILE A 1028 22.53 6.35 -24.14
N GLN A 1029 22.90 7.48 -23.52
CA GLN A 1029 24.04 7.55 -22.60
C GLN A 1029 23.83 6.69 -21.34
N ARG A 1030 22.64 6.74 -20.73
CA ARG A 1030 22.27 5.92 -19.57
C ARG A 1030 22.31 4.42 -19.89
N CYS A 1031 22.02 4.05 -21.14
CA CYS A 1031 22.17 2.67 -21.63
C CYS A 1031 23.63 2.26 -21.91
N GLY A 1032 24.62 3.10 -21.57
CA GLY A 1032 26.04 2.82 -21.74
C GLY A 1032 26.53 2.89 -23.19
N ARG A 1033 25.78 3.53 -24.09
CA ARG A 1033 26.17 3.73 -25.50
C ARG A 1033 26.74 5.12 -25.70
N SER A 1034 27.85 5.23 -26.43
CA SER A 1034 28.44 6.51 -26.79
C SER A 1034 27.72 7.10 -28.01
N VAL A 1035 27.37 8.39 -27.93
CA VAL A 1035 26.60 9.15 -28.93
C VAL A 1035 27.31 9.28 -30.30
N GLY A 1036 28.52 8.75 -30.46
CA GLY A 1036 29.23 8.67 -31.75
C GLY A 1036 30.00 7.36 -31.96
N GLY A 1037 29.83 6.37 -31.08
CA GLY A 1037 30.49 5.05 -31.16
C GLY A 1037 29.50 3.90 -31.32
N THR A 1038 28.23 4.19 -31.61
CA THR A 1038 27.28 3.20 -32.14
C THR A 1038 27.71 2.83 -33.55
N GLU A 1039 28.76 2.04 -33.70
CA GLU A 1039 29.09 1.41 -34.98
C GLU A 1039 27.90 0.54 -35.40
N GLY A 1040 26.99 1.12 -36.19
CA GLY A 1040 25.95 0.41 -36.96
C GLY A 1040 24.52 0.38 -36.41
N VAL A 1041 24.18 0.96 -35.25
CA VAL A 1041 22.80 0.92 -34.73
C VAL A 1041 22.12 2.29 -34.83
N PRO A 1042 21.25 2.53 -35.82
CA PRO A 1042 20.60 3.82 -36.04
C PRO A 1042 19.58 4.14 -34.95
N VAL A 1043 19.45 5.44 -34.64
CA VAL A 1043 18.35 5.96 -33.81
C VAL A 1043 17.10 6.05 -34.67
N VAL A 1044 16.00 5.45 -34.23
CA VAL A 1044 14.73 5.46 -34.97
C VAL A 1044 13.76 6.40 -34.26
N ILE A 1045 13.38 7.48 -34.93
CA ILE A 1045 12.36 8.41 -34.44
C ILE A 1045 11.07 8.09 -35.19
N THR A 1046 9.98 7.93 -34.45
CA THR A 1046 8.68 7.60 -35.01
C THR A 1046 7.66 8.65 -34.57
N GLY A 1047 6.89 9.17 -35.52
CA GLY A 1047 5.84 10.15 -35.26
C GLY A 1047 4.50 9.62 -35.71
N TYR A 1048 3.48 9.77 -34.87
CA TYR A 1048 2.09 9.45 -35.20
C TYR A 1048 1.24 10.72 -35.14
N SER A 1049 0.44 10.94 -36.18
CA SER A 1049 -0.31 12.19 -36.37
C SER A 1049 0.57 13.42 -36.22
N PHE A 1050 0.20 14.43 -35.43
CA PHE A 1050 0.99 15.65 -35.26
C PHE A 1050 2.40 15.36 -34.71
N GLY A 1051 2.59 14.18 -34.08
CA GLY A 1051 3.90 13.68 -33.70
C GLY A 1051 4.83 13.50 -34.91
N THR A 1052 4.30 13.36 -36.14
CA THR A 1052 5.07 13.37 -37.40
C THR A 1052 5.78 14.71 -37.64
N VAL A 1053 5.11 15.84 -37.34
CA VAL A 1053 5.66 17.19 -37.48
C VAL A 1053 6.83 17.36 -36.50
N ILE A 1054 6.63 16.96 -35.25
CA ILE A 1054 7.66 16.99 -34.20
C ILE A 1054 8.81 16.04 -34.54
N ALA A 1055 8.51 14.77 -34.89
CA ALA A 1055 9.48 13.74 -35.21
C ALA A 1055 10.35 14.11 -36.42
N HIS A 1056 9.76 14.72 -37.45
CA HIS A 1056 10.51 15.21 -38.61
C HIS A 1056 11.52 16.28 -38.20
N HIS A 1057 11.09 17.25 -37.38
CA HIS A 1057 11.98 18.31 -36.92
C HIS A 1057 13.09 17.77 -36.00
N MET A 1058 12.77 16.81 -35.12
CA MET A 1058 13.74 16.08 -34.31
C MET A 1058 14.80 15.39 -35.18
N ALA A 1059 14.36 14.68 -36.22
CA ALA A 1059 15.24 13.96 -37.14
C ALA A 1059 16.14 14.91 -37.94
N LEU A 1060 15.62 16.04 -38.43
CA LEU A 1060 16.44 17.10 -39.05
C LEU A 1060 17.51 17.61 -38.09
N HIS A 1061 17.14 17.91 -36.85
CA HIS A 1061 18.06 18.46 -35.87
C HIS A 1061 19.18 17.46 -35.53
N MET A 1062 18.86 16.17 -35.36
CA MET A 1062 19.88 15.13 -35.16
C MET A 1062 20.75 14.89 -36.40
N GLN A 1063 20.17 14.92 -37.61
CA GLN A 1063 20.94 14.80 -38.86
C GLN A 1063 21.96 15.95 -38.99
N MET A 1064 21.58 17.18 -38.65
CA MET A 1064 22.49 18.33 -38.64
C MET A 1064 23.62 18.20 -37.62
N GLN A 1065 23.44 17.39 -36.57
CA GLN A 1065 24.49 17.05 -35.60
C GLN A 1065 25.38 15.89 -36.07
N GLY A 1066 25.13 15.34 -37.27
CA GLY A 1066 25.89 14.22 -37.83
C GLY A 1066 25.48 12.85 -37.31
N LEU A 1067 24.31 12.73 -36.66
CA LEU A 1067 23.79 11.45 -36.19
C LEU A 1067 23.06 10.70 -37.31
N GLU A 1068 23.26 9.39 -37.37
CA GLU A 1068 22.48 8.52 -38.25
C GLU A 1068 21.10 8.27 -37.64
N VAL A 1069 20.09 8.90 -38.23
CA VAL A 1069 18.68 8.78 -37.80
C VAL A 1069 17.85 8.17 -38.92
N ARG A 1070 16.93 7.28 -38.54
CA ARG A 1070 15.85 6.79 -39.40
C ARG A 1070 14.51 7.35 -38.92
N LEU A 1071 13.67 7.75 -39.85
CA LEU A 1071 12.38 8.37 -39.54
C LEU A 1071 11.23 7.44 -39.92
N VAL A 1072 10.25 7.26 -39.03
CA VAL A 1072 8.98 6.58 -39.35
C VAL A 1072 7.83 7.54 -39.10
N LEU A 1073 6.94 7.68 -40.07
CA LEU A 1073 5.78 8.56 -40.03
C LEU A 1073 4.52 7.70 -40.19
N PHE A 1074 3.53 7.92 -39.34
CA PHE A 1074 2.24 7.24 -39.42
C PHE A 1074 1.14 8.24 -39.80
N ASP A 1075 0.63 8.07 -41.02
CA ASP A 1075 -0.59 8.64 -41.60
C ASP A 1075 -0.82 10.16 -41.40
N LEU A 1076 0.25 10.98 -41.43
CA LEU A 1076 0.18 12.46 -41.41
C LEU A 1076 1.31 13.14 -42.20
N GLU A 1077 1.05 14.36 -42.68
CA GLU A 1077 2.03 15.30 -43.21
C GLU A 1077 2.96 15.86 -42.13
N VAL A 1078 4.19 16.18 -42.53
CA VAL A 1078 5.18 16.87 -41.69
C VAL A 1078 5.00 18.40 -41.65
N THR A 1079 3.91 18.93 -42.22
CA THR A 1079 3.55 20.36 -42.24
C THR A 1079 2.31 20.62 -41.38
N TRP A 1080 2.20 21.82 -40.80
CA TRP A 1080 1.04 22.24 -40.02
C TRP A 1080 0.66 23.71 -40.30
N PRO A 1081 -0.63 24.10 -40.37
CA PRO A 1081 -1.78 23.22 -40.49
C PRO A 1081 -1.67 22.37 -41.77
N PRO A 1082 -2.39 21.23 -41.83
CA PRO A 1082 -2.48 20.48 -43.06
C PRO A 1082 -3.20 21.28 -44.17
N PRO A 1083 -3.14 20.82 -45.43
CA PRO A 1083 -3.97 21.37 -46.49
C PRO A 1083 -5.44 21.46 -46.08
N ALA A 1084 -6.12 22.50 -46.55
CA ALA A 1084 -7.52 22.73 -46.20
C ALA A 1084 -8.41 21.55 -46.64
N ASP A 1085 -8.96 20.84 -45.64
CA ASP A 1085 -9.89 19.72 -45.78
C ASP A 1085 -10.77 19.69 -44.52
N GLU A 1086 -12.07 19.93 -44.69
CA GLU A 1086 -13.04 19.93 -43.59
C GLU A 1086 -13.20 18.57 -42.91
N SER A 1087 -12.79 17.46 -43.54
CA SER A 1087 -12.88 16.14 -42.92
C SER A 1087 -11.76 15.86 -41.91
N ARG A 1088 -10.78 16.75 -41.81
CA ARG A 1088 -9.51 16.48 -41.14
C ARG A 1088 -9.21 17.47 -40.02
N LEU A 1089 -8.72 16.95 -38.90
CA LEU A 1089 -8.22 17.77 -37.79
C LEU A 1089 -7.16 18.78 -38.27
N GLY A 1090 -7.42 20.08 -38.07
CA GLY A 1090 -6.56 21.18 -38.51
C GLY A 1090 -6.68 21.57 -39.99
N GLY A 1091 -7.47 20.84 -40.79
CA GLY A 1091 -7.77 21.19 -42.19
C GLY A 1091 -8.90 22.21 -42.33
N TYR A 1092 -9.47 22.65 -41.22
CA TYR A 1092 -10.50 23.69 -41.10
C TYR A 1092 -10.07 24.75 -40.09
N GLU A 1093 -10.88 25.79 -39.91
CA GLU A 1093 -10.63 26.81 -38.88
C GLU A 1093 -10.52 26.17 -37.50
N TRP A 1094 -9.40 26.38 -36.82
CA TRP A 1094 -9.15 25.81 -35.49
C TRP A 1094 -10.29 26.15 -34.51
N LEU A 1095 -10.97 25.12 -33.99
CA LEU A 1095 -12.17 25.33 -33.19
C LEU A 1095 -11.89 25.65 -31.72
N GLY A 1096 -10.66 25.43 -31.26
CA GLY A 1096 -10.26 25.57 -29.86
C GLY A 1096 -9.90 24.23 -29.23
N GLY A 1097 -8.96 24.24 -28.28
CA GLY A 1097 -8.33 23.02 -27.77
C GLY A 1097 -9.33 21.98 -27.24
N GLU A 1098 -10.27 22.39 -26.39
CA GLU A 1098 -11.25 21.48 -25.77
C GLU A 1098 -12.25 20.89 -26.77
N ILE A 1099 -12.70 21.69 -27.75
CA ILE A 1099 -13.58 21.20 -28.83
C ILE A 1099 -12.83 20.14 -29.62
N GLU A 1100 -11.63 20.46 -30.09
CA GLU A 1100 -10.82 19.56 -30.91
C GLU A 1100 -10.47 18.27 -30.14
N ALA A 1101 -10.16 18.37 -28.85
CA ALA A 1101 -9.92 17.22 -27.99
C ALA A 1101 -11.17 16.32 -27.87
N THR A 1102 -12.34 16.93 -27.67
CA THR A 1102 -13.60 16.18 -27.54
C THR A 1102 -13.98 15.48 -28.86
N LEU A 1103 -13.88 16.19 -29.99
CA LEU A 1103 -14.12 15.63 -31.32
C LEU A 1103 -13.17 14.47 -31.60
N LEU A 1104 -11.92 14.62 -31.19
CA LEU A 1104 -10.94 13.59 -31.37
C LEU A 1104 -11.20 12.33 -30.52
N ILE A 1105 -11.59 12.49 -29.25
CA ILE A 1105 -11.99 11.35 -28.41
C ILE A 1105 -13.14 10.59 -29.09
N ALA A 1106 -14.14 11.32 -29.60
CA ALA A 1106 -15.25 10.73 -30.33
C ALA A 1106 -14.76 9.91 -31.55
N ARG A 1107 -13.86 10.46 -32.38
CA ARG A 1107 -13.25 9.74 -33.52
C ARG A 1107 -12.46 8.50 -33.09
N SER A 1108 -11.65 8.60 -32.03
CA SER A 1108 -10.86 7.48 -31.50
C SER A 1108 -11.73 6.32 -30.98
N MET A 1109 -12.96 6.63 -30.58
CA MET A 1109 -13.96 5.66 -30.14
C MET A 1109 -14.92 5.23 -31.26
N GLY A 1110 -14.59 5.54 -32.52
CA GLY A 1110 -15.35 5.13 -33.70
C GLY A 1110 -16.61 5.97 -34.00
N ALA A 1111 -16.82 7.08 -33.30
CA ALA A 1111 -17.97 7.97 -33.48
C ALA A 1111 -17.66 9.10 -34.49
N HIS A 1112 -17.21 8.73 -35.70
CA HIS A 1112 -16.78 9.69 -36.74
C HIS A 1112 -17.93 10.60 -37.20
N ASP A 1113 -19.13 10.06 -37.39
CA ASP A 1113 -20.29 10.83 -37.84
C ASP A 1113 -20.70 11.91 -36.82
N LEU A 1114 -20.64 11.57 -35.52
CA LEU A 1114 -20.90 12.51 -34.43
C LEU A 1114 -19.88 13.65 -34.47
N ALA A 1115 -18.59 13.31 -34.54
CA ALA A 1115 -17.52 14.31 -34.57
C ALA A 1115 -17.63 15.22 -35.80
N ASN A 1116 -17.86 14.66 -36.98
CA ASN A 1116 -17.98 15.42 -38.22
C ASN A 1116 -19.25 16.29 -38.25
N GLY A 1117 -20.36 15.81 -37.68
CA GLY A 1117 -21.58 16.59 -37.52
C GLY A 1117 -21.40 17.77 -36.57
N ALA A 1118 -20.79 17.53 -35.40
CA ALA A 1118 -20.51 18.56 -34.40
C ALA A 1118 -19.53 19.62 -34.92
N MET A 1119 -18.46 19.21 -35.58
CA MET A 1119 -17.50 20.12 -36.21
C MET A 1119 -18.16 21.05 -37.23
N LYS A 1120 -18.98 20.52 -38.16
CA LYS A 1120 -19.72 21.35 -39.13
C LYS A 1120 -20.67 22.33 -38.45
N HIS A 1121 -21.30 21.90 -37.37
CA HIS A 1121 -22.15 22.76 -36.55
C HIS A 1121 -21.35 23.92 -35.93
N PHE A 1122 -20.19 23.64 -35.31
CA PHE A 1122 -19.35 24.68 -34.71
C PHE A 1122 -18.67 25.62 -35.71
N LEU A 1123 -18.32 25.14 -36.90
CA LEU A 1123 -17.84 26.00 -37.99
C LEU A 1123 -18.89 27.00 -38.48
N SER A 1124 -20.18 26.72 -38.25
CA SER A 1124 -21.27 27.66 -38.57
C SER A 1124 -21.57 28.68 -37.45
N GLN A 1125 -20.87 28.58 -36.32
CA GLN A 1125 -21.06 29.42 -35.14
C GLN A 1125 -19.85 30.35 -34.91
N GLU A 1126 -20.15 31.55 -34.41
CA GLU A 1126 -19.13 32.46 -33.88
C GLU A 1126 -18.37 31.81 -32.71
N PRO A 1127 -17.07 32.06 -32.52
CA PRO A 1127 -16.27 31.42 -31.46
C PRO A 1127 -16.89 31.46 -30.05
N ASP A 1128 -17.45 32.61 -29.65
CA ASP A 1128 -18.06 32.80 -28.33
C ASP A 1128 -19.42 32.08 -28.16
N ALA A 1129 -20.03 31.64 -29.27
CA ALA A 1129 -21.30 30.91 -29.28
C ALA A 1129 -21.13 29.38 -29.27
N ARG A 1130 -19.89 28.88 -29.36
CA ARG A 1130 -19.59 27.45 -29.42
C ARG A 1130 -19.81 26.79 -28.06
N ASP A 1131 -20.86 25.99 -27.94
CA ASP A 1131 -21.20 25.22 -26.73
C ASP A 1131 -20.27 24.00 -26.51
N VAL A 1132 -19.09 24.25 -25.93
CA VAL A 1132 -18.11 23.21 -25.57
C VAL A 1132 -18.70 22.22 -24.56
N LYS A 1133 -19.46 22.71 -23.59
CA LYS A 1133 -20.05 21.89 -22.52
C LYS A 1133 -21.07 20.90 -23.11
N GLY A 1134 -21.97 21.38 -23.97
CA GLY A 1134 -22.92 20.53 -24.66
C GLY A 1134 -22.25 19.44 -25.51
N LEU A 1135 -21.14 19.76 -26.18
CA LEU A 1135 -20.36 18.76 -26.92
C LEU A 1135 -19.76 17.68 -26.00
N ARG A 1136 -19.23 18.06 -24.84
CA ARG A 1136 -18.68 17.11 -23.84
C ARG A 1136 -19.76 16.18 -23.31
N GLU A 1137 -20.89 16.73 -22.89
CA GLU A 1137 -22.03 15.95 -22.38
C GLU A 1137 -22.58 14.99 -23.45
N LEU A 1138 -22.70 15.45 -24.70
CA LEU A 1138 -23.13 14.63 -25.81
C LEU A 1138 -22.13 13.50 -26.12
N THR A 1139 -20.84 13.82 -26.18
CA THR A 1139 -19.79 12.83 -26.47
C THR A 1139 -19.68 11.80 -25.35
N PHE A 1140 -19.80 12.22 -24.09
CA PHE A 1140 -19.82 11.30 -22.97
C PHE A 1140 -21.03 10.36 -23.01
N SER A 1141 -22.24 10.92 -23.15
CA SER A 1141 -23.49 10.15 -23.12
C SER A 1141 -23.61 9.18 -24.29
N GLU A 1142 -23.19 9.58 -25.50
CA GLU A 1142 -23.32 8.75 -26.69
C GLU A 1142 -22.15 7.78 -26.92
N VAL A 1143 -20.96 8.11 -26.41
CA VAL A 1143 -19.72 7.41 -26.77
C VAL A 1143 -18.98 6.87 -25.55
N ALA A 1144 -18.48 7.75 -24.67
CA ALA A 1144 -17.56 7.34 -23.62
C ALA A 1144 -18.22 6.48 -22.53
N SER A 1145 -19.43 6.83 -22.10
CA SER A 1145 -20.18 6.10 -21.09
C SER A 1145 -20.53 4.67 -21.52
N ARG A 1146 -20.82 4.46 -22.82
CA ARG A 1146 -21.08 3.12 -23.40
C ARG A 1146 -19.85 2.22 -23.35
N ARG A 1147 -18.66 2.80 -23.27
CA ARG A 1147 -17.39 2.07 -23.11
C ARG A 1147 -16.98 1.88 -21.66
N GLY A 1148 -17.78 2.36 -20.69
CA GLY A 1148 -17.53 2.21 -19.25
C GLY A 1148 -16.67 3.32 -18.63
N MET A 1149 -16.41 4.40 -19.37
CA MET A 1149 -15.76 5.59 -18.82
C MET A 1149 -16.77 6.37 -17.96
N ASN A 1150 -16.34 6.86 -16.79
CA ASN A 1150 -17.16 7.77 -15.99
C ASN A 1150 -16.94 9.24 -16.43
N GLN A 1151 -17.87 10.11 -16.05
CA GLN A 1151 -17.87 11.51 -16.50
C GLN A 1151 -16.63 12.25 -16.02
N GLU A 1152 -16.24 12.08 -14.75
CA GLU A 1152 -15.09 12.76 -14.15
C GLU A 1152 -13.79 12.43 -14.89
N LEU A 1153 -13.55 11.16 -15.18
CA LEU A 1153 -12.38 10.72 -15.93
C LEU A 1153 -12.39 11.22 -17.37
N PHE A 1154 -13.55 11.21 -18.02
CA PHE A 1154 -13.72 11.77 -19.36
C PHE A 1154 -13.37 13.27 -19.36
N ASP A 1155 -13.84 14.01 -18.37
CA ASP A 1155 -13.58 15.43 -18.21
C ASP A 1155 -12.10 15.73 -17.99
N VAL A 1156 -11.42 14.95 -17.15
CA VAL A 1156 -9.96 15.04 -16.96
C VAL A 1156 -9.20 14.83 -18.27
N PHE A 1157 -9.61 13.87 -19.10
CA PHE A 1157 -8.98 13.64 -20.40
C PHE A 1157 -9.22 14.79 -21.38
N VAL A 1158 -10.45 15.31 -21.45
CA VAL A 1158 -10.79 16.46 -22.31
C VAL A 1158 -9.99 17.69 -21.89
N ASP A 1159 -9.93 18.00 -20.60
CA ASP A 1159 -9.24 19.20 -20.09
C ASP A 1159 -7.73 19.12 -20.34
N LYS A 1160 -7.13 17.95 -20.09
CA LYS A 1160 -5.70 17.73 -20.33
C LYS A 1160 -5.37 17.80 -21.82
N ALA A 1161 -6.10 17.05 -22.64
CA ALA A 1161 -5.87 17.05 -24.08
C ALA A 1161 -6.16 18.41 -24.69
N GLY A 1162 -7.20 19.11 -24.25
CA GLY A 1162 -7.56 20.43 -24.73
C GLY A 1162 -6.43 21.45 -24.52
N ARG A 1163 -5.83 21.48 -23.33
CA ARG A 1163 -4.64 22.32 -23.04
C ARG A 1163 -3.45 21.94 -23.93
N ASN A 1164 -3.15 20.65 -24.04
CA ASN A 1164 -2.01 20.17 -24.82
C ASN A 1164 -2.17 20.48 -26.32
N MET A 1165 -3.35 20.24 -26.87
CA MET A 1165 -3.66 20.52 -28.27
C MET A 1165 -3.63 22.01 -28.57
N HIS A 1166 -4.14 22.85 -27.66
CA HIS A 1166 -4.04 24.29 -27.80
C HIS A 1166 -2.59 24.76 -27.85
N GLN A 1167 -1.74 24.27 -26.94
CA GLN A 1167 -0.32 24.61 -26.90
C GLN A 1167 0.41 24.12 -28.14
N LEU A 1168 0.22 22.86 -28.55
CA LEU A 1168 0.84 22.29 -29.75
C LEU A 1168 0.45 23.06 -31.02
N ASN A 1169 -0.82 23.42 -31.16
CA ASN A 1169 -1.28 24.25 -32.26
C ASN A 1169 -0.62 25.64 -32.21
N HIS A 1170 -0.53 26.26 -31.03
CA HIS A 1170 0.08 27.58 -30.86
C HIS A 1170 1.57 27.60 -31.28
N ILE A 1171 2.36 26.63 -30.81
CA ILE A 1171 3.82 26.60 -31.06
C ILE A 1171 4.20 26.19 -32.49
N ALA A 1172 3.24 25.69 -33.26
CA ALA A 1172 3.45 25.20 -34.63
C ALA A 1172 2.67 25.96 -35.70
N SER A 1173 1.80 26.93 -35.38
CA SER A 1173 0.92 27.54 -36.39
C SER A 1173 1.48 28.85 -36.98
N PRO A 1174 1.75 28.92 -38.31
CA PRO A 1174 2.00 27.82 -39.25
C PRO A 1174 3.45 27.31 -39.21
N TRP A 1175 3.65 26.05 -39.60
CA TRP A 1175 4.92 25.35 -39.64
C TRP A 1175 5.11 24.56 -40.93
N GLU A 1176 6.25 24.82 -41.57
CA GLU A 1176 6.80 23.97 -42.62
C GLU A 1176 8.23 23.57 -42.24
N PRO A 1177 8.66 22.34 -42.55
CA PRO A 1177 10.04 21.96 -42.27
C PRO A 1177 11.04 22.89 -42.95
N PRO A 1178 12.07 23.37 -42.23
CA PRO A 1178 13.03 24.34 -42.77
C PRO A 1178 14.02 23.72 -43.77
N ALA A 1179 14.09 22.39 -43.84
CA ALA A 1179 15.01 21.65 -44.69
C ALA A 1179 14.43 20.28 -45.09
N VAL A 1180 15.06 19.64 -46.06
CA VAL A 1180 14.76 18.26 -46.47
C VAL A 1180 15.54 17.31 -45.56
N PHE A 1181 14.86 16.29 -45.04
CA PHE A 1181 15.48 15.18 -44.33
C PHE A 1181 16.05 14.18 -45.35
N ASP A 1182 17.35 13.90 -45.26
CA ASP A 1182 18.08 13.08 -46.22
C ASP A 1182 18.39 11.66 -45.69
N GLY A 1183 17.98 11.35 -44.46
CA GLY A 1183 18.00 10.01 -43.92
C GLY A 1183 16.90 9.10 -44.49
N GLU A 1184 17.04 7.79 -44.27
CA GLU A 1184 15.99 6.83 -44.65
C GLU A 1184 14.71 7.14 -43.87
N ALA A 1185 13.58 7.22 -44.58
CA ALA A 1185 12.27 7.48 -44.00
C ALA A 1185 11.24 6.45 -44.46
N LEU A 1186 10.34 6.04 -43.56
CA LEU A 1186 9.18 5.21 -43.86
C LEU A 1186 7.90 5.98 -43.54
N LEU A 1187 6.99 6.07 -44.48
CA LEU A 1187 5.61 6.52 -44.28
C LEU A 1187 4.67 5.31 -44.32
N VAL A 1188 3.95 5.07 -43.23
CA VAL A 1188 2.89 4.06 -43.15
C VAL A 1188 1.55 4.78 -43.25
N LEU A 1189 0.84 4.56 -44.36
CA LEU A 1189 -0.47 5.16 -44.65
C LEU A 1189 -1.59 4.21 -44.20
N ALA A 1190 -2.66 4.74 -43.63
CA ALA A 1190 -3.84 3.95 -43.34
C ALA A 1190 -4.79 4.01 -44.55
N PRO A 1191 -5.10 2.87 -45.20
CA PRO A 1191 -5.79 2.87 -46.49
C PRO A 1191 -7.24 3.36 -46.42
N GLU A 1192 -7.84 3.37 -45.23
CA GLU A 1192 -9.24 3.81 -45.02
C GLU A 1192 -9.36 5.31 -44.74
N SER A 1193 -8.24 6.04 -44.58
CA SER A 1193 -8.24 7.48 -44.28
C SER A 1193 -8.01 8.32 -45.53
N THR A 1194 -9.07 8.49 -46.32
CA THR A 1194 -8.99 9.27 -47.57
C THR A 1194 -8.60 10.74 -47.34
N GLU A 1195 -8.87 11.28 -46.17
CA GLU A 1195 -8.53 12.64 -45.73
C GLU A 1195 -7.01 12.87 -45.56
N PHE A 1196 -6.21 11.79 -45.55
CA PHE A 1196 -4.74 11.81 -45.48
C PHE A 1196 -4.09 11.38 -46.81
N ALA A 1197 -4.85 11.32 -47.91
CA ALA A 1197 -4.33 10.88 -49.21
C ALA A 1197 -3.14 11.71 -49.72
N THR A 1198 -3.06 12.99 -49.34
CA THR A 1198 -1.98 13.92 -49.71
C THR A 1198 -0.70 13.75 -48.91
N CYS A 1199 -0.70 12.99 -47.79
CA CYS A 1199 0.46 12.84 -46.92
C CYS A 1199 1.70 12.39 -47.67
N ARG A 1200 1.52 11.46 -48.62
CA ARG A 1200 2.62 10.92 -49.44
C ARG A 1200 3.30 12.01 -50.27
N GLU A 1201 2.52 12.84 -50.95
CA GLU A 1201 3.05 13.85 -51.87
C GLU A 1201 3.72 15.00 -51.12
N ILE A 1202 3.15 15.39 -49.97
CA ILE A 1202 3.71 16.45 -49.14
C ILE A 1202 4.97 15.98 -48.43
N ASN A 1203 4.97 14.80 -47.79
CA ASN A 1203 6.15 14.28 -47.10
C ASN A 1203 7.31 14.00 -48.07
N ALA A 1204 7.03 13.62 -49.32
CA ALA A 1204 8.06 13.46 -50.35
C ALA A 1204 8.82 14.76 -50.68
N LYS A 1205 8.25 15.94 -50.40
CA LYS A 1205 8.95 17.23 -50.55
C LYS A 1205 9.99 17.46 -49.46
N TYR A 1206 9.79 16.86 -48.28
CA TYR A 1206 10.59 17.11 -47.08
C TYR A 1206 11.39 15.89 -46.60
N CYS A 1207 11.26 14.74 -47.27
CA CYS A 1207 12.00 13.50 -47.00
C CYS A 1207 12.50 12.90 -48.32
N SER A 1208 13.78 13.09 -48.64
CA SER A 1208 14.33 12.73 -49.97
C SER A 1208 14.43 11.21 -50.20
N ARG A 1209 14.61 10.43 -49.13
CA ARG A 1209 14.68 8.95 -49.15
C ARG A 1209 13.48 8.29 -48.48
N MET A 1210 12.28 8.85 -48.71
CA MET A 1210 11.05 8.30 -48.15
C MET A 1210 10.52 7.12 -48.95
N ARG A 1211 10.16 6.05 -48.25
CA ARG A 1211 9.35 4.93 -48.76
C ARG A 1211 7.96 5.01 -48.18
N ALA A 1212 6.96 4.61 -48.96
CA ALA A 1212 5.58 4.55 -48.48
C ALA A 1212 5.07 3.10 -48.52
N THR A 1213 4.34 2.71 -47.49
CA THR A 1213 3.61 1.43 -47.40
C THR A 1213 2.24 1.66 -46.80
N TYR A 1214 1.34 0.69 -46.96
CA TYR A 1214 0.01 0.72 -46.36
C TYR A 1214 -0.05 -0.18 -45.13
N GLY A 1215 -0.68 0.30 -44.07
CA GLY A 1215 -1.10 -0.51 -42.92
C GLY A 1215 -2.54 -0.99 -43.07
N LEU A 1216 -3.26 -1.12 -41.96
CA LEU A 1216 -4.67 -1.52 -41.91
C LEU A 1216 -5.47 -0.53 -41.05
N GLY A 1217 -6.77 -0.42 -41.34
CA GLY A 1217 -7.68 0.46 -40.62
C GLY A 1217 -7.59 1.92 -41.04
N THR A 1218 -8.07 2.78 -40.15
CA THR A 1218 -8.06 4.24 -40.26
C THR A 1218 -6.87 4.84 -39.51
N HIS A 1219 -6.61 6.13 -39.72
CA HIS A 1219 -5.61 6.95 -39.04
C HIS A 1219 -5.67 6.70 -37.55
N TYR A 1220 -6.86 6.83 -36.96
CA TYR A 1220 -7.14 6.70 -35.52
C TYR A 1220 -6.96 5.30 -34.93
N SER A 1221 -6.87 4.27 -35.77
CA SER A 1221 -6.82 2.86 -35.36
C SER A 1221 -5.55 2.13 -35.81
N LEU A 1222 -4.71 2.77 -36.63
CA LEU A 1222 -3.56 2.15 -37.30
C LEU A 1222 -2.56 1.49 -36.33
N LEU A 1223 -2.43 2.04 -35.12
CA LEU A 1223 -1.53 1.55 -34.07
C LEU A 1223 -2.23 0.72 -32.98
N GLN A 1224 -3.51 0.42 -33.16
CA GLN A 1224 -4.34 -0.28 -32.18
C GLN A 1224 -4.66 -1.71 -32.63
N GLY A 1225 -5.04 -2.56 -31.67
CA GLY A 1225 -5.56 -3.91 -31.94
C GLY A 1225 -4.72 -4.75 -32.93
N GLU A 1226 -5.42 -5.39 -33.86
CA GLU A 1226 -4.81 -6.21 -34.92
C GLU A 1226 -4.11 -5.36 -35.99
N GLN A 1227 -4.53 -4.10 -36.17
CA GLN A 1227 -3.94 -3.17 -37.13
C GLN A 1227 -2.48 -2.85 -36.77
N ALA A 1228 -2.17 -2.76 -35.48
CA ALA A 1228 -0.81 -2.57 -34.96
C ALA A 1228 0.17 -3.64 -35.45
N VAL A 1229 -0.30 -4.86 -35.72
CA VAL A 1229 0.53 -5.94 -36.27
C VAL A 1229 1.04 -5.59 -37.65
N ALA A 1230 0.17 -5.13 -38.55
CA ALA A 1230 0.57 -4.72 -39.90
C ALA A 1230 1.55 -3.52 -39.86
N ALA A 1231 1.26 -2.53 -39.03
CA ALA A 1231 2.15 -1.39 -38.81
C ALA A 1231 3.53 -1.83 -38.28
N SER A 1232 3.57 -2.74 -37.29
CA SER A 1232 4.83 -3.27 -36.76
C SER A 1232 5.65 -4.05 -37.79
N GLN A 1233 4.99 -4.78 -38.69
CA GLN A 1233 5.66 -5.56 -39.74
C GLN A 1233 6.33 -4.63 -40.76
N ALA A 1234 5.65 -3.54 -41.13
CA ALA A 1234 6.22 -2.50 -41.98
C ALA A 1234 7.46 -1.86 -41.35
N VAL A 1235 7.39 -1.49 -40.06
CA VAL A 1235 8.54 -0.95 -39.32
C VAL A 1235 9.67 -1.97 -39.24
N LYS A 1236 9.40 -3.22 -38.89
CA LYS A 1236 10.40 -4.29 -38.83
C LYS A 1236 11.08 -4.54 -40.18
N ALA A 1237 10.32 -4.53 -41.27
CA ALA A 1237 10.86 -4.69 -42.62
C ALA A 1237 11.80 -3.54 -42.98
N PHE A 1238 11.46 -2.31 -42.58
CA PHE A 1238 12.29 -1.12 -42.76
C PHE A 1238 13.57 -1.18 -41.91
N LEU A 1239 13.49 -1.62 -40.64
CA LEU A 1239 14.66 -1.74 -39.76
C LEU A 1239 15.64 -2.83 -40.20
N LYS A 1240 15.18 -3.88 -40.89
CA LYS A 1240 16.04 -4.97 -41.40
C LYS A 1240 16.90 -4.59 -42.59
N GLN A 1241 16.63 -3.47 -43.24
CA GLN A 1241 17.38 -3.08 -44.43
C GLN A 1241 18.75 -2.52 -44.03
N PRO A 1242 19.85 -3.00 -44.65
CA PRO A 1242 21.16 -2.39 -44.47
C PRO A 1242 21.09 -0.92 -44.92
N GLY A 1243 21.63 -0.04 -44.08
CA GLY A 1243 21.63 1.42 -44.28
C GLY A 1243 22.52 1.86 -45.44
#